data_AF-A0A9P8GXW5-F1
#
_entry.id   AF-A0A9P8GXW5-F1
#
_cell.length_a   1.000
_cell.length_b   1.000
_cell.length_c   1.000
_cell.angle_alpha   90.00
_cell.angle_beta   90.00
_cell.angle_gamma   90.00
#
_symmetry.space_group_name_H-M   'P 1'
#
loop_
_entity.id
_entity.type
_entity.pdbx_description
1 polymer ?
#
loop_
_entity_poly.entity_id
_entity_poly.type
_entity_poly.pdbx_seq_one_letter_code
_entity_poly.pdbx_strand_id
1 'polypeptide(L)'
;MPTSDVDMHERDDYDDGDADDNLQATQRPQVMSEEQLDEKYPNRPHNHSTTLPFRDLFLDLFNPLNENKRRRGGPALARRRGTHTQNVKETRKSIIEKFINRWRTEVGNDIFPLFRLIVPEKDRERPMYGLKEATIAKLLLKTLNLDKNGEDGYNLLHWKLPGVKSTSQMAGDFAGRCYETLAGREAAGRSSGPGNMTVEQVNDLLDRLSSKHKEEEQLPVFREFYINMNREELMWLIRIILRQMKVGATEKTLFEAWHKDAENLFNVSSSLRRVCWELVDPELRLDGNDTGIKIMQCFQPQLAQFQSHTVEKMVTNMQCTEEDPFFWIEEKLDGERMQLHMIYDETIPGDYRFNYWSRKAKDYTDLYGKGFEEEQSALTRHVRGAFNENVRSIILDGEMISWDMRDDRIVGFGHLKTHAKAHREDPNSLASRPLFRVFDCLFLNGEALTNYSLRDRRKALASAVNNVYRRLEIHEYNEVTTAAEVEPMLRKVVAEASEGLVMKNPRSAYRLNDRNNDWMKVKPEYMTEFGENLDCIVIGGYYGSGHRGGNLSSFLCGLAPPHALGSPNPELMWSFCKVGGGMTAQDYAEIRHMTDGKWNDWDKNNPPLEWIELGGWLDNLQYEMPDVWIKPSESIVLQIKAASVITGEKRYRTGCTLRFPRFVAIRKDKDWKQALNVESFWALKSRAEHEKKEKEFKVDDARKKRAKRSRKKELTVIGADEQVKTPYAGPETALFNGMSFYIITGAAKPINKTKAELEQLVKVNGGNIVATHTNSETICIAEGNPIRVASIKKAGTRNIFRPQWLLECIKQAKSDIGRPNVLLPFEPRHVLFSKEEDEDSFNGNTDDYGDSFARDVDIEELEKILADMPKFEDDDYDANEIMDELFDDDVLEGPGCMFRGLRMYVAGDDMVLEAAKRIVLFAGARLASSLEDEKITHVVVSGEESARESRIQTASRIRPPRVVTTEWTLVLITGANQGLGYYAAQQLAATGNHHVLIGSRDINKANKAIETLAADSSVKVSASDLSPLEIDVNSDSSIASAAKQVEEKYGKLDILLNNAGIAQQQEAAADGSGPSLREIYRSHYETNVFGVAVVTEAFLPLLRKGSTKRLAFTSSGLASLELASKPDTLYSANNYPIYRSTKSALNMIMLGYALQLEGEGFVVSAADPGYCATNLNDNSGFKDPRDGAKELVKSVLGEKKDVHAVMVSDDGVVPW
;
A
#
# COMPACT_ATOMS: atom_id res chain seq x y z
N MET A 1 58.47 23.32 43.49
CA MET A 1 59.80 23.10 42.88
C MET A 1 60.20 21.64 43.09
N PRO A 2 60.86 20.95 42.14
CA PRO A 2 61.17 21.33 40.76
C PRO A 2 60.54 20.38 39.69
N THR A 3 60.76 20.83 38.45
CA THR A 3 60.24 20.50 37.11
C THR A 3 60.82 19.26 36.44
N SER A 4 60.05 18.64 35.51
CA SER A 4 60.56 18.17 34.20
C SER A 4 59.42 17.82 33.23
N ASP A 5 59.48 18.40 32.04
CA ASP A 5 58.60 18.24 30.87
C ASP A 5 58.57 16.81 30.29
N VAL A 6 57.40 16.35 29.83
CA VAL A 6 57.25 15.37 28.73
C VAL A 6 55.96 15.66 27.93
N ASP A 7 56.13 15.70 26.62
CA ASP A 7 55.19 15.93 25.53
C ASP A 7 53.77 15.32 25.67
N MET A 8 52.76 16.16 25.41
CA MET A 8 51.40 15.71 25.08
C MET A 8 51.30 15.41 23.58
N HIS A 9 51.26 14.14 23.23
CA HIS A 9 50.72 13.68 21.95
C HIS A 9 49.19 13.69 22.02
N GLU A 10 48.56 14.62 21.29
CA GLU A 10 47.15 14.59 20.92
C GLU A 10 46.83 13.28 20.18
N ARG A 11 45.96 12.44 20.75
CA ARG A 11 45.33 11.31 20.08
C ARG A 11 43.95 11.74 19.61
N ASP A 12 43.86 12.04 18.32
CA ASP A 12 42.60 12.10 17.56
C ASP A 12 42.11 10.67 17.30
N ASP A 13 41.26 10.13 18.18
CA ASP A 13 40.47 8.91 17.90
C ASP A 13 38.98 9.28 17.85
N TYR A 14 38.52 9.62 16.65
CA TYR A 14 37.11 9.60 16.28
C TYR A 14 36.80 8.25 15.64
N ASP A 15 36.06 7.41 16.37
CA ASP A 15 35.44 6.20 15.87
C ASP A 15 34.18 6.56 15.05
N ASP A 16 34.40 6.97 13.80
CA ASP A 16 33.35 7.00 12.78
C ASP A 16 33.05 5.54 12.39
N GLY A 17 31.85 5.08 12.74
CA GLY A 17 31.28 3.80 12.32
C GLY A 17 30.94 3.73 10.82
N ASP A 18 31.91 4.07 9.97
CA ASP A 18 31.95 3.93 8.51
C ASP A 18 33.37 3.50 8.03
N ALA A 19 34.11 2.79 8.88
CA ALA A 19 35.42 2.24 8.56
C ALA A 19 35.35 0.84 7.93
N ASP A 20 34.96 0.73 6.65
CA ASP A 20 35.40 -0.42 5.83
C ASP A 20 35.53 -0.08 4.32
N ASP A 21 35.96 1.15 3.99
CA ASP A 21 36.36 1.53 2.61
C ASP A 21 37.83 1.15 2.28
N ASN A 22 38.56 0.51 3.21
CA ASN A 22 39.98 0.17 3.03
C ASN A 22 40.23 -1.17 2.30
N LEU A 23 39.19 -1.81 1.76
CA LEU A 23 39.28 -3.01 0.91
C LEU A 23 39.58 -2.67 -0.56
N GLN A 24 40.64 -1.92 -0.80
CA GLN A 24 41.15 -1.78 -2.16
C GLN A 24 42.50 -2.47 -2.38
N ALA A 25 43.08 -3.19 -1.43
CA ALA A 25 44.41 -3.78 -1.61
C ALA A 25 44.40 -5.27 -2.00
N THR A 26 43.72 -5.69 -3.08
CA THR A 26 44.03 -6.97 -3.76
C THR A 26 43.77 -6.88 -5.27
N GLN A 27 44.80 -7.26 -6.04
CA GLN A 27 44.97 -7.30 -7.51
C GLN A 27 43.92 -6.59 -8.38
N ARG A 28 44.24 -5.35 -8.75
CA ARG A 28 43.38 -4.47 -9.56
C ARG A 28 43.74 -4.54 -11.04
N PRO A 29 42.79 -4.25 -11.95
CA PRO A 29 43.12 -4.04 -13.36
C PRO A 29 44.14 -2.90 -13.44
N GLN A 30 45.35 -3.17 -13.93
CA GLN A 30 46.20 -2.11 -14.42
C GLN A 30 45.46 -1.40 -15.56
N VAL A 31 45.56 -0.06 -15.63
CA VAL A 31 45.16 0.68 -16.82
C VAL A 31 46.00 0.12 -17.96
N MET A 32 45.35 -0.64 -18.83
CA MET A 32 46.02 -1.28 -19.96
C MET A 32 46.51 -0.19 -20.91
N SER A 33 47.75 -0.29 -21.38
CA SER A 33 48.22 0.60 -22.45
C SER A 33 47.36 0.42 -23.70
N GLU A 34 47.38 1.38 -24.63
CA GLU A 34 46.68 1.23 -25.91
C GLU A 34 47.08 -0.07 -26.63
N GLU A 35 48.36 -0.42 -26.60
CA GLU A 35 48.90 -1.67 -27.17
C GLU A 35 48.29 -2.91 -26.51
N GLN A 36 48.15 -2.90 -25.17
CA GLN A 36 47.53 -3.99 -24.43
C GLN A 36 46.01 -4.05 -24.67
N LEU A 37 45.36 -2.90 -24.86
CA LEU A 37 43.93 -2.82 -25.21
C LEU A 37 43.69 -3.34 -26.62
N ASP A 38 44.56 -3.03 -27.57
CA ASP A 38 44.51 -3.52 -28.95
C ASP A 38 44.80 -5.03 -29.01
N GLU A 39 45.73 -5.54 -28.18
CA GLU A 39 45.99 -6.98 -28.06
C GLU A 39 44.77 -7.72 -27.48
N LYS A 40 44.13 -7.15 -26.45
CA LYS A 40 42.97 -7.75 -25.80
C LYS A 40 41.67 -7.58 -26.59
N TYR A 41 41.56 -6.52 -27.37
CA TYR A 41 40.37 -6.16 -28.15
C TYR A 41 40.77 -5.67 -29.55
N PRO A 42 41.25 -6.57 -30.43
CA PRO A 42 41.81 -6.20 -31.74
C PRO A 42 40.81 -5.55 -32.70
N ASN A 43 39.50 -5.65 -32.41
CA ASN A 43 38.42 -5.08 -33.21
C ASN A 43 37.75 -3.87 -32.52
N ARG A 44 38.38 -3.25 -31.52
CA ARG A 44 37.78 -2.10 -30.83
C ARG A 44 37.63 -0.90 -31.79
N PRO A 45 36.61 -0.06 -31.60
CA PRO A 45 36.53 1.19 -32.37
C PRO A 45 37.67 2.13 -32.00
N HIS A 46 38.12 2.91 -32.98
CA HIS A 46 39.09 3.98 -32.79
C HIS A 46 38.47 5.34 -33.17
N ASN A 47 38.93 6.39 -32.49
CA ASN A 47 38.61 7.76 -32.85
C ASN A 47 39.60 8.25 -33.92
N HIS A 48 39.12 8.98 -34.91
CA HIS A 48 39.93 9.53 -36.01
C HIS A 48 40.44 10.94 -35.70
N SER A 49 39.88 11.59 -34.69
CA SER A 49 40.30 12.91 -34.20
C SER A 49 40.50 12.87 -32.68
N THR A 50 41.18 13.89 -32.15
CA THR A 50 41.25 14.15 -30.71
C THR A 50 39.84 14.30 -30.12
N THR A 51 39.63 13.80 -28.90
CA THR A 51 38.35 13.92 -28.21
C THR A 51 37.93 15.38 -27.98
N LEU A 52 36.61 15.62 -27.87
CA LEU A 52 36.07 16.95 -27.63
C LEU A 52 36.66 17.59 -26.35
N PRO A 53 36.77 18.93 -26.30
CA PRO A 53 37.06 19.63 -25.05
C PRO A 53 36.06 19.25 -23.95
N PHE A 54 36.54 19.08 -22.71
CA PHE A 54 35.68 18.76 -21.57
C PHE A 54 34.59 19.80 -21.35
N ARG A 55 34.85 21.07 -21.70
CA ARG A 55 33.87 22.14 -21.58
C ARG A 55 32.59 21.93 -22.40
N ASP A 56 32.71 21.26 -23.55
CA ASP A 56 31.58 21.02 -24.44
C ASP A 56 30.56 20.09 -23.77
N LEU A 57 30.98 19.20 -22.85
CA LEU A 57 30.06 18.34 -22.09
C LEU A 57 29.08 19.16 -21.26
N PHE A 58 29.52 20.22 -20.61
CA PHE A 58 28.61 20.99 -19.78
C PHE A 58 27.89 22.10 -20.56
N LEU A 59 28.54 22.73 -21.55
CA LEU A 59 27.93 23.77 -22.38
C LEU A 59 26.84 23.22 -23.30
N ASP A 60 27.09 22.08 -23.96
CA ASP A 60 26.20 21.58 -25.01
C ASP A 60 25.28 20.44 -24.54
N LEU A 61 25.63 19.76 -23.43
CA LEU A 61 24.85 18.64 -22.90
C LEU A 61 24.30 18.92 -21.50
N PHE A 62 25.12 19.10 -20.47
CA PHE A 62 24.64 19.14 -19.08
C PHE A 62 23.79 20.37 -18.74
N ASN A 63 24.22 21.57 -19.13
CA ASN A 63 23.49 22.81 -18.85
C ASN A 63 22.18 22.88 -19.64
N PRO A 64 22.15 22.61 -20.96
CA PRO A 64 20.89 22.58 -21.71
C PRO A 64 19.88 21.56 -21.16
N LEU A 65 20.35 20.39 -20.70
CA LEU A 65 19.49 19.40 -20.04
C LEU A 65 18.95 19.89 -18.68
N ASN A 66 19.74 20.66 -17.94
CA ASN A 66 19.33 21.23 -16.65
C ASN A 66 18.32 22.37 -16.79
N GLU A 67 18.51 23.25 -17.78
CA GLU A 67 17.59 24.36 -18.07
C GLU A 67 16.19 23.87 -18.45
N ASN A 68 16.12 22.71 -19.12
CA ASN A 68 14.88 22.06 -19.53
C ASN A 68 14.28 21.14 -18.44
N LYS A 69 14.51 21.38 -17.15
CA LYS A 69 13.87 20.64 -16.03
C LYS A 69 12.38 21.01 -15.89
N ARG A 70 11.49 20.04 -15.61
CA ARG A 70 10.07 20.32 -15.30
C ARG A 70 10.03 21.16 -14.00
N ARG A 71 9.64 22.44 -14.07
CA ARG A 71 9.38 23.25 -12.86
C ARG A 71 8.11 22.72 -12.17
N ARG A 72 8.21 22.33 -10.90
CA ARG A 72 7.04 22.01 -10.05
C ARG A 72 6.61 23.27 -9.30
N GLY A 73 5.33 23.65 -9.45
CA GLY A 73 4.52 24.40 -8.49
C GLY A 73 5.05 25.75 -7.99
N GLY A 74 4.71 26.83 -8.68
CA GLY A 74 4.60 28.19 -8.16
C GLY A 74 3.45 28.91 -8.89
N PRO A 75 2.84 29.97 -8.32
CA PRO A 75 1.70 30.63 -8.94
C PRO A 75 2.07 31.09 -10.36
N ALA A 76 1.22 30.77 -11.32
CA ALA A 76 1.46 31.06 -12.72
C ALA A 76 1.48 32.59 -12.93
N LEU A 77 2.68 33.16 -13.07
CA LEU A 77 2.82 34.47 -13.71
C LEU A 77 2.37 34.32 -15.17
N ALA A 78 1.28 34.99 -15.51
CA ALA A 78 0.69 35.01 -16.84
C ALA A 78 1.75 35.27 -17.92
N ARG A 79 2.09 34.26 -18.71
CA ARG A 79 2.93 34.41 -19.90
C ARG A 79 2.08 34.47 -21.15
N ARG A 80 2.42 35.47 -21.98
CA ARG A 80 1.78 35.87 -23.24
C ARG A 80 1.65 34.70 -24.23
N ARG A 81 0.51 34.69 -24.95
CA ARG A 81 0.21 33.81 -26.09
C ARG A 81 1.31 33.89 -27.15
N GLY A 82 1.86 32.74 -27.54
CA GLY A 82 2.73 32.60 -28.73
C GLY A 82 3.44 31.24 -28.84
N THR A 83 3.03 30.46 -29.85
CA THR A 83 3.69 29.31 -30.52
C THR A 83 3.93 27.99 -29.76
N HIS A 84 3.58 26.88 -30.45
CA HIS A 84 3.68 25.46 -30.10
C HIS A 84 4.56 25.10 -28.89
N THR A 85 3.94 24.63 -27.81
CA THR A 85 4.63 23.97 -26.71
C THR A 85 5.19 22.62 -27.17
N GLN A 86 6.46 22.59 -27.58
CA GLN A 86 7.20 21.34 -27.74
C GLN A 86 7.27 20.59 -26.41
N ASN A 87 7.14 19.26 -26.47
CA ASN A 87 7.21 18.38 -25.33
C ASN A 87 8.63 18.40 -24.74
N VAL A 88 8.78 18.78 -23.47
CA VAL A 88 10.07 18.84 -22.75
C VAL A 88 10.89 17.55 -22.88
N LYS A 89 10.23 16.39 -22.99
CA LYS A 89 10.90 15.09 -23.20
C LYS A 89 11.58 15.00 -24.57
N GLU A 90 10.92 15.47 -25.62
CA GLU A 90 11.44 15.49 -26.99
C GLU A 90 12.61 16.47 -27.12
N THR A 91 12.50 17.66 -26.50
CA THR A 91 13.60 18.64 -26.49
C THR A 91 14.86 18.07 -25.84
N ARG A 92 14.74 17.38 -24.69
CA ARG A 92 15.90 16.73 -24.03
C ARG A 92 16.50 15.61 -24.87
N LYS A 93 15.67 14.79 -25.51
CA LYS A 93 16.12 13.74 -26.41
C LYS A 93 16.90 14.34 -27.58
N SER A 94 16.39 15.40 -28.20
CA SER A 94 17.07 16.11 -29.30
C SER A 94 18.42 16.70 -28.89
N ILE A 95 18.56 17.25 -27.67
CA ILE A 95 19.85 17.74 -27.16
C ILE A 95 20.88 16.60 -27.10
N ILE A 96 20.49 15.46 -26.53
CA ILE A 96 21.37 14.29 -26.39
C ILE A 96 21.78 13.74 -27.77
N GLU A 97 20.81 13.55 -28.67
CA GLU A 97 21.05 13.04 -30.01
C GLU A 97 21.99 13.95 -30.80
N LYS A 98 21.80 15.28 -30.72
CA LYS A 98 22.70 16.25 -31.36
C LYS A 98 24.12 16.11 -30.84
N PHE A 99 24.30 15.97 -29.52
CA PHE A 99 25.62 15.84 -28.91
C PHE A 99 26.31 14.52 -29.30
N ILE A 100 25.58 13.40 -29.29
CA ILE A 100 26.11 12.09 -29.71
C ILE A 100 26.46 12.09 -31.21
N ASN A 101 25.60 12.67 -32.06
CA ASN A 101 25.88 12.78 -33.50
C ASN A 101 27.10 13.66 -33.79
N ARG A 102 27.29 14.73 -33.00
CA ARG A 102 28.50 15.56 -33.04
C ARG A 102 29.74 14.73 -32.71
N TRP A 103 29.72 13.93 -31.65
CA TRP A 103 30.84 13.03 -31.30
C TRP A 103 31.18 12.07 -32.44
N ARG A 104 30.16 11.39 -33.01
CA ARG A 104 30.35 10.45 -34.13
C ARG A 104 30.98 11.10 -35.36
N THR A 105 30.68 12.36 -35.62
CA THR A 105 31.14 13.09 -36.80
C THR A 105 32.52 13.74 -36.60
N GLU A 106 32.74 14.38 -35.44
CA GLU A 106 33.95 15.16 -35.17
C GLU A 106 35.08 14.32 -34.59
N VAL A 107 34.78 13.30 -33.77
CA VAL A 107 35.76 12.52 -33.00
C VAL A 107 35.92 11.11 -33.55
N GLY A 108 34.83 10.37 -33.67
CA GLY A 108 34.82 9.00 -34.22
C GLY A 108 33.94 8.04 -33.43
N ASN A 109 34.28 6.75 -33.52
CA ASN A 109 33.39 5.66 -33.10
C ASN A 109 33.59 5.20 -31.65
N ASP A 110 34.68 5.56 -30.98
CA ASP A 110 34.91 5.21 -29.59
C ASP A 110 34.32 6.28 -28.66
N ILE A 111 33.09 6.05 -28.21
CA ILE A 111 32.38 6.94 -27.28
C ILE A 111 32.62 6.60 -25.80
N PHE A 112 33.34 5.51 -25.50
CA PHE A 112 33.54 5.06 -24.12
C PHE A 112 34.17 6.13 -23.19
N PRO A 113 35.21 6.88 -23.61
CA PRO A 113 35.79 7.95 -22.79
C PRO A 113 34.77 9.02 -22.40
N LEU A 114 33.78 9.28 -23.26
CA LEU A 114 32.71 10.21 -22.98
C LEU A 114 31.68 9.62 -22.02
N PHE A 115 31.17 8.42 -22.31
CA PHE A 115 30.09 7.81 -21.53
C PHE A 115 30.50 7.55 -20.07
N ARG A 116 31.76 7.18 -19.81
CA ARG A 116 32.24 7.01 -18.43
C ARG A 116 32.27 8.31 -17.59
N LEU A 117 32.21 9.48 -18.24
CA LEU A 117 32.04 10.78 -17.57
C LEU A 117 30.57 11.21 -17.46
N ILE A 118 29.72 10.84 -18.43
CA ILE A 118 28.29 11.18 -18.43
C ILE A 118 27.51 10.32 -17.42
N VAL A 119 27.81 9.01 -17.36
CA VAL A 119 27.20 8.02 -16.46
C VAL A 119 28.26 7.32 -15.58
N PRO A 120 29.00 8.08 -14.75
CA PRO A 120 30.13 7.56 -13.96
C PRO A 120 29.72 6.50 -12.93
N GLU A 121 28.46 6.45 -12.53
CA GLU A 121 27.87 5.39 -11.70
C GLU A 121 27.75 4.04 -12.41
N LYS A 122 27.89 3.99 -13.75
CA LYS A 122 27.91 2.78 -14.57
C LYS A 122 29.33 2.36 -14.99
N ASP A 123 30.33 3.20 -14.76
CA ASP A 123 31.73 2.81 -14.94
C ASP A 123 32.12 1.77 -13.87
N ARG A 124 32.46 0.56 -14.32
CA ARG A 124 32.93 -0.56 -13.49
C ARG A 124 34.42 -0.78 -13.60
N GLU A 125 35.08 -0.14 -14.57
CA GLU A 125 36.51 -0.34 -14.82
C GLU A 125 37.35 0.62 -14.00
N ARG A 126 36.91 1.86 -13.84
CA ARG A 126 37.58 2.78 -12.91
C ARG A 126 37.30 2.35 -11.47
N PRO A 127 38.34 2.12 -10.65
CA PRO A 127 38.18 1.93 -9.22
C PRO A 127 37.48 3.12 -8.55
N MET A 128 37.01 2.92 -7.33
CA MET A 128 36.51 4.02 -6.52
C MET A 128 37.68 4.95 -6.17
N TYR A 129 37.50 6.25 -6.33
CA TYR A 129 38.54 7.24 -6.04
C TYR A 129 38.97 7.30 -4.56
N GLY A 130 38.17 6.73 -3.64
CA GLY A 130 38.39 6.89 -2.20
C GLY A 130 38.18 8.33 -1.71
N LEU A 131 37.60 9.18 -2.56
CA LEU A 131 37.34 10.60 -2.29
C LEU A 131 35.86 10.80 -1.97
N LYS A 132 35.58 11.17 -0.71
CA LYS A 132 34.28 11.67 -0.27
C LYS A 132 34.34 13.20 -0.15
N GLU A 133 33.19 13.83 0.09
CA GLU A 133 33.04 15.29 0.17
C GLU A 133 34.04 15.93 1.13
N ALA A 134 34.25 15.34 2.32
CA ALA A 134 35.20 15.83 3.32
C ALA A 134 36.66 15.80 2.83
N THR A 135 37.07 14.73 2.14
CA THR A 135 38.43 14.62 1.59
C THR A 135 38.64 15.60 0.44
N ILE A 136 37.64 15.75 -0.45
CA ILE A 136 37.70 16.73 -1.54
C ILE A 136 37.76 18.16 -0.98
N ALA A 137 37.02 18.45 0.10
CA ALA A 137 37.11 19.73 0.80
C ALA A 137 38.54 19.99 1.29
N LYS A 138 39.16 19.04 2.00
CA LYS A 138 40.56 19.15 2.45
C LYS A 138 41.53 19.38 1.29
N LEU A 139 41.38 18.64 0.18
CA LEU A 139 42.18 18.82 -1.03
C LEU A 139 42.02 20.21 -1.64
N LEU A 140 40.79 20.75 -1.69
CA LEU A 140 40.53 22.11 -2.15
C LEU A 140 41.15 23.16 -1.21
N LEU A 141 41.04 23.01 0.11
CA LEU A 141 41.67 23.94 1.06
C LEU A 141 43.19 23.98 0.91
N LYS A 142 43.83 22.82 0.80
CA LYS A 142 45.28 22.70 0.56
C LYS A 142 45.73 23.20 -0.82
N THR A 143 44.83 23.18 -1.80
CA THR A 143 45.11 23.66 -3.16
C THR A 143 44.95 25.18 -3.25
N LEU A 144 43.92 25.72 -2.59
CA LEU A 144 43.60 27.14 -2.54
C LEU A 144 44.37 27.90 -1.45
N ASN A 145 45.14 27.19 -0.63
CA ASN A 145 45.81 27.71 0.57
C ASN A 145 44.85 28.49 1.49
N LEU A 146 43.69 27.90 1.74
CA LEU A 146 42.67 28.49 2.62
C LEU A 146 42.85 28.04 4.05
N ASP A 147 42.69 28.99 4.96
CA ASP A 147 42.57 28.67 6.36
C ASP A 147 41.29 27.85 6.58
N LYS A 148 41.46 26.68 7.21
CA LYS A 148 40.36 25.78 7.58
C LYS A 148 39.33 26.47 8.50
N ASN A 149 39.77 27.47 9.26
CA ASN A 149 38.94 28.24 10.19
C ASN A 149 38.34 29.50 9.55
N GLY A 150 38.74 29.86 8.33
CA GLY A 150 38.15 30.98 7.59
C GLY A 150 36.75 30.65 7.08
N GLU A 151 35.94 31.67 6.73
CA GLU A 151 34.53 31.53 6.29
C GLU A 151 34.35 30.46 5.20
N ASP A 152 35.15 30.54 4.13
CA ASP A 152 35.11 29.57 3.03
C ASP A 152 35.66 28.19 3.41
N GLY A 153 36.64 28.15 4.32
CA GLY A 153 37.21 26.90 4.82
C GLY A 153 36.21 26.08 5.61
N TYR A 154 35.53 26.77 6.53
CA TYR A 154 34.46 26.22 7.33
C TYR A 154 33.28 25.78 6.46
N ASN A 155 32.81 26.61 5.53
CA ASN A 155 31.68 26.29 4.65
C ASN A 155 31.93 25.07 3.76
N LEU A 156 33.18 24.81 3.32
CA LEU A 156 33.52 23.62 2.54
C LEU A 156 33.52 22.34 3.39
N LEU A 157 34.07 22.40 4.60
CA LEU A 157 34.10 21.26 5.52
C LEU A 157 32.69 20.93 6.04
N HIS A 158 31.87 21.96 6.25
CA HIS A 158 30.50 21.87 6.77
C HIS A 158 29.44 22.16 5.69
N TRP A 159 29.66 21.65 4.47
CA TRP A 159 28.87 21.97 3.26
C TRP A 159 27.36 21.71 3.34
N LYS A 160 26.91 20.89 4.30
CA LYS A 160 25.48 20.63 4.56
C LYS A 160 24.82 21.78 5.32
N LEU A 161 25.58 22.52 6.13
CA LEU A 161 25.06 23.66 6.89
C LEU A 161 24.69 24.81 5.95
N PRO A 162 23.61 25.56 6.22
CA PRO A 162 23.35 26.84 5.57
C PRO A 162 24.47 27.82 5.92
N GLY A 163 24.93 28.59 4.94
CA GLY A 163 26.06 29.51 5.15
C GLY A 163 25.62 30.76 5.91
N VAL A 164 26.57 31.47 6.52
CA VAL A 164 26.33 32.66 7.37
C VAL A 164 25.67 33.84 6.64
N LYS A 165 25.67 33.86 5.29
CA LYS A 165 24.96 34.85 4.46
C LYS A 165 23.80 34.24 3.65
N SER A 166 22.77 35.04 3.41
CA SER A 166 21.51 34.71 2.70
C SER A 166 21.68 34.24 1.25
N THR A 167 22.89 34.31 0.69
CA THR A 167 23.25 33.84 -0.65
C THR A 167 23.52 32.34 -0.74
N SER A 168 23.51 31.60 0.37
CA SER A 168 23.81 30.16 0.41
C SER A 168 22.66 29.26 -0.05
N GLN A 169 22.12 29.51 -1.25
CA GLN A 169 21.07 28.69 -1.87
C GLN A 169 21.53 27.24 -2.17
N MET A 170 22.84 26.95 -2.14
CA MET A 170 23.43 25.64 -2.47
C MET A 170 23.78 24.76 -1.25
N ALA A 171 23.26 25.08 -0.05
CA ALA A 171 23.44 24.23 1.13
C ALA A 171 22.96 22.79 0.85
N GLY A 172 23.78 21.79 1.21
CA GLY A 172 23.52 20.38 0.89
C GLY A 172 23.74 19.98 -0.58
N ASP A 173 24.37 20.84 -1.40
CA ASP A 173 25.01 20.45 -2.67
C ASP A 173 26.52 20.75 -2.63
N PHE A 174 27.34 19.76 -2.25
CA PHE A 174 28.78 19.94 -2.07
C PHE A 174 29.49 20.52 -3.31
N ALA A 175 29.17 20.03 -4.51
CA ALA A 175 29.75 20.56 -5.74
C ALA A 175 29.37 22.03 -5.98
N GLY A 176 28.14 22.41 -5.63
CA GLY A 176 27.68 23.80 -5.66
C GLY A 176 28.41 24.70 -4.67
N ARG A 177 28.65 24.20 -3.44
CA ARG A 177 29.50 24.90 -2.45
C ARG A 177 30.91 25.12 -2.97
N CYS A 178 31.50 24.12 -3.60
CA CYS A 178 32.81 24.27 -4.25
C CYS A 178 32.80 25.35 -5.34
N TYR A 179 31.74 25.42 -6.15
CA TYR A 179 31.56 26.47 -7.16
C TYR A 179 31.51 27.87 -6.54
N GLU A 180 30.72 28.08 -5.48
CA GLU A 180 30.63 29.36 -4.75
C GLU A 180 31.98 29.79 -4.18
N THR A 181 32.69 28.89 -3.50
CA THR A 181 34.00 29.18 -2.91
C THR A 181 35.05 29.54 -3.97
N LEU A 182 34.97 28.93 -5.15
CA LEU A 182 35.86 29.25 -6.27
C LEU A 182 35.51 30.59 -6.94
N ALA A 183 34.23 30.98 -6.97
CA ALA A 183 33.75 32.18 -7.65
C ALA A 183 34.38 33.49 -7.12
N GLY A 184 34.60 33.60 -5.81
CA GLY A 184 35.23 34.79 -5.20
C GLY A 184 36.72 34.97 -5.52
N ARG A 185 37.38 33.96 -6.10
CA ARG A 185 38.84 33.86 -6.22
C ARG A 185 39.37 33.88 -7.65
N GLU A 186 38.48 33.76 -8.65
CA GLU A 186 38.83 33.86 -10.06
C GLU A 186 39.28 35.28 -10.49
N ALA A 187 39.03 36.30 -9.65
CA ALA A 187 39.47 37.68 -9.90
C ALA A 187 41.00 37.88 -9.83
N ALA A 188 41.77 36.92 -9.30
CA ALA A 188 43.22 37.00 -9.12
C ALA A 188 44.04 36.40 -10.28
N GLY A 189 43.67 36.73 -11.53
CA GLY A 189 44.51 36.44 -12.71
C GLY A 189 44.29 35.09 -13.40
N ARG A 190 43.18 34.39 -13.14
CA ARG A 190 42.76 33.23 -13.96
C ARG A 190 42.01 33.69 -15.20
N SER A 191 42.18 32.95 -16.30
CA SER A 191 41.30 33.12 -17.46
C SER A 191 39.86 32.88 -17.01
N SER A 192 39.00 33.86 -17.21
CA SER A 192 37.57 33.80 -16.89
C SER A 192 36.79 32.89 -17.85
N GLY A 193 37.45 32.39 -18.91
CA GLY A 193 36.89 31.42 -19.87
C GLY A 193 37.14 29.95 -19.48
N PRO A 194 36.38 29.01 -20.05
CA PRO A 194 36.59 27.56 -19.84
C PRO A 194 37.97 27.09 -20.29
N GLY A 195 38.49 26.05 -19.63
CA GLY A 195 39.73 25.39 -19.99
C GLY A 195 39.70 24.71 -21.37
N ASN A 196 40.84 24.15 -21.76
CA ASN A 196 41.02 23.45 -23.04
C ASN A 196 41.36 21.96 -22.87
N MET A 197 41.23 21.41 -21.66
CA MET A 197 41.45 19.97 -21.44
C MET A 197 40.46 19.15 -22.27
N THR A 198 40.95 18.12 -22.95
CA THR A 198 40.09 17.18 -23.70
C THR A 198 39.47 16.14 -22.76
N VAL A 199 38.39 15.50 -23.19
CA VAL A 199 37.74 14.39 -22.46
C VAL A 199 38.75 13.28 -22.11
N GLU A 200 39.66 12.97 -23.02
CA GLU A 200 40.71 11.96 -22.82
C GLU A 200 41.69 12.37 -21.72
N GLN A 201 42.23 13.59 -21.76
CA GLN A 201 43.12 14.12 -20.73
C GLN A 201 42.46 14.13 -19.34
N VAL A 202 41.16 14.45 -19.27
CA VAL A 202 40.39 14.37 -18.03
C VAL A 202 40.28 12.94 -17.53
N ASN A 203 40.03 11.97 -18.41
CA ASN A 203 39.99 10.56 -18.04
C ASN A 203 41.33 10.05 -17.54
N ASP A 204 42.46 10.42 -18.17
CA ASP A 204 43.80 10.03 -17.75
C ASP A 204 44.11 10.53 -16.33
N LEU A 205 43.79 11.78 -16.04
CA LEU A 205 43.96 12.34 -14.70
C LEU A 205 43.02 11.68 -13.68
N LEU A 206 41.79 11.33 -14.07
CA LEU A 206 40.86 10.61 -13.18
C LEU A 206 41.32 9.17 -12.93
N ASP A 207 41.89 8.49 -13.93
CA ASP A 207 42.47 7.16 -13.79
C ASP A 207 43.71 7.23 -12.86
N ARG A 208 44.61 8.21 -13.06
CA ARG A 208 45.71 8.53 -12.11
C ARG A 208 45.19 8.79 -10.70
N LEU A 209 44.15 9.62 -10.55
CA LEU A 209 43.56 9.94 -9.24
C LEU A 209 43.00 8.69 -8.55
N SER A 210 42.30 7.82 -9.28
CA SER A 210 41.73 6.58 -8.75
C SER A 210 42.76 5.54 -8.33
N SER A 211 43.98 5.61 -8.89
CA SER A 211 45.09 4.73 -8.53
C SER A 211 45.77 5.10 -7.20
N LYS A 212 45.49 6.29 -6.67
CA LYS A 212 46.07 6.82 -5.42
C LYS A 212 45.05 6.74 -4.29
N HIS A 213 45.52 6.44 -3.06
CA HIS A 213 44.64 6.31 -1.87
C HIS A 213 44.97 7.25 -0.73
N LYS A 214 46.20 7.78 -0.71
CA LYS A 214 46.62 8.74 0.30
C LYS A 214 46.36 10.15 -0.19
N GLU A 215 45.86 10.99 0.70
CA GLU A 215 45.54 12.40 0.40
C GLU A 215 46.75 13.16 -0.19
N GLU A 216 47.96 12.88 0.33
CA GLU A 216 49.23 13.48 -0.11
C GLU A 216 49.59 13.13 -1.57
N GLU A 217 49.25 11.93 -2.02
CA GLU A 217 49.50 11.47 -3.39
C GLU A 217 48.40 11.93 -4.36
N GLN A 218 47.19 12.11 -3.85
CA GLN A 218 46.04 12.61 -4.61
C GLN A 218 46.11 14.12 -4.84
N LEU A 219 46.69 14.87 -3.90
CA LEU A 219 46.76 16.33 -3.95
C LEU A 219 47.46 16.89 -5.20
N PRO A 220 48.64 16.40 -5.65
CA PRO A 220 49.26 16.87 -6.89
C PRO A 220 48.38 16.67 -8.13
N VAL A 221 47.73 15.50 -8.25
CA VAL A 221 46.82 15.20 -9.36
C VAL A 221 45.59 16.11 -9.32
N PHE A 222 45.02 16.35 -8.12
CA PHE A 222 43.91 17.27 -7.94
C PHE A 222 44.28 18.72 -8.27
N ARG A 223 45.52 19.14 -7.97
CA ARG A 223 46.06 20.45 -8.35
C ARG A 223 46.17 20.62 -9.87
N GLU A 224 46.52 19.57 -10.60
CA GLU A 224 46.54 19.60 -12.08
C GLU A 224 45.14 19.92 -12.65
N PHE A 225 44.08 19.31 -12.11
CA PHE A 225 42.70 19.68 -12.46
C PHE A 225 42.42 21.15 -12.11
N TYR A 226 42.74 21.55 -10.89
CA TYR A 226 42.50 22.91 -10.43
C TYR A 226 43.16 23.95 -11.33
N ILE A 227 44.40 23.74 -11.78
CA ILE A 227 45.16 24.68 -12.64
C ILE A 227 44.53 24.84 -14.02
N ASN A 228 44.02 23.74 -14.59
CA ASN A 228 43.60 23.70 -16.00
C ASN A 228 42.08 23.89 -16.22
N MET A 229 41.28 23.89 -15.15
CA MET A 229 39.83 24.00 -15.18
C MET A 229 39.31 25.27 -14.49
N ASN A 230 38.23 25.83 -15.02
CA ASN A 230 37.47 26.89 -14.36
C ASN A 230 36.56 26.33 -13.25
N ARG A 231 35.87 27.20 -12.49
CA ARG A 231 34.97 26.77 -11.41
C ARG A 231 33.83 25.85 -11.84
N GLU A 232 33.30 26.01 -13.04
CA GLU A 232 32.17 25.22 -13.54
C GLU A 232 32.61 23.82 -13.97
N GLU A 233 33.76 23.73 -14.66
CA GLU A 233 34.43 22.48 -14.99
C GLU A 233 34.76 21.69 -13.72
N LEU A 234 35.32 22.35 -12.70
CA LEU A 234 35.62 21.70 -11.41
C LEU A 234 34.35 21.23 -10.68
N MET A 235 33.25 22.00 -10.73
CA MET A 235 31.97 21.57 -10.17
C MET A 235 31.49 20.26 -10.83
N TRP A 236 31.55 20.18 -12.16
CA TRP A 236 31.16 18.98 -12.90
C TRP A 236 32.13 17.81 -12.67
N LEU A 237 33.44 18.08 -12.61
CA LEU A 237 34.45 17.09 -12.26
C LEU A 237 34.18 16.49 -10.86
N ILE A 238 33.88 17.32 -9.86
CA ILE A 238 33.55 16.86 -8.51
C ILE A 238 32.30 15.97 -8.53
N ARG A 239 31.28 16.31 -9.32
CA ARG A 239 30.10 15.46 -9.51
C ARG A 239 30.44 14.11 -10.15
N ILE A 240 31.39 14.08 -11.09
CA ILE A 240 31.90 12.86 -11.71
C ILE A 240 32.67 12.01 -10.70
N ILE A 241 33.56 12.62 -9.90
CA ILE A 241 34.35 11.94 -8.85
C ILE A 241 33.42 11.32 -7.81
N LEU A 242 32.43 12.08 -7.34
CA LEU A 242 31.42 11.60 -6.39
C LEU A 242 30.42 10.62 -7.02
N ARG A 243 30.42 10.47 -8.36
CA ARG A 243 29.44 9.72 -9.15
C ARG A 243 28.00 10.15 -8.88
N GLN A 244 27.79 11.45 -8.67
CA GLN A 244 26.50 12.08 -8.35
C GLN A 244 26.09 13.05 -9.47
N MET A 245 25.81 12.51 -10.65
CA MET A 245 25.37 13.33 -11.80
C MET A 245 23.93 13.79 -11.62
N LYS A 246 23.71 15.11 -11.60
CA LYS A 246 22.38 15.76 -11.47
C LYS A 246 21.87 16.33 -12.79
N VAL A 247 22.11 15.62 -13.88
CA VAL A 247 21.69 16.02 -15.22
C VAL A 247 20.22 15.67 -15.45
N GLY A 248 19.47 16.52 -16.14
CA GLY A 248 18.02 16.36 -16.35
C GLY A 248 17.59 15.16 -17.22
N ALA A 249 18.44 14.15 -17.42
CA ALA A 249 18.21 12.99 -18.27
C ALA A 249 18.49 11.68 -17.51
N THR A 250 17.82 10.60 -17.93
CA THR A 250 18.07 9.26 -17.37
C THR A 250 19.14 8.53 -18.18
N GLU A 251 19.87 7.62 -17.53
CA GLU A 251 20.82 6.69 -18.18
C GLU A 251 20.20 5.96 -19.38
N LYS A 252 18.93 5.53 -19.25
CA LYS A 252 18.16 4.90 -20.32
C LYS A 252 18.05 5.80 -21.57
N THR A 253 17.75 7.08 -21.37
CA THR A 253 17.65 8.04 -22.50
C THR A 253 19.00 8.25 -23.19
N LEU A 254 20.10 8.23 -22.42
CA LEU A 254 21.46 8.34 -22.97
C LEU A 254 21.85 7.08 -23.74
N PHE A 255 21.55 5.89 -23.20
CA PHE A 255 21.76 4.61 -23.88
C PHE A 255 20.93 4.50 -25.16
N GLU A 256 19.63 4.81 -25.11
CA GLU A 256 18.74 4.79 -26.30
C GLU A 256 19.22 5.71 -27.41
N ALA A 257 19.83 6.86 -27.05
CA ALA A 257 20.38 7.80 -28.02
C ALA A 257 21.72 7.33 -28.63
N TRP A 258 22.45 6.43 -27.95
CA TRP A 258 23.62 5.77 -28.51
C TRP A 258 23.24 4.59 -29.41
N HIS A 259 22.40 3.69 -28.87
CA HIS A 259 21.90 2.50 -29.56
C HIS A 259 20.62 1.95 -28.88
N LYS A 260 19.67 1.42 -29.67
CA LYS A 260 18.39 0.90 -29.13
C LYS A 260 18.56 -0.29 -28.17
N ASP A 261 19.59 -1.10 -28.38
CA ASP A 261 19.90 -2.29 -27.56
C ASP A 261 20.95 -2.02 -26.45
N ALA A 262 21.40 -0.78 -26.28
CA ALA A 262 22.45 -0.44 -25.30
C ALA A 262 22.07 -0.77 -23.86
N GLU A 263 20.82 -0.51 -23.46
CA GLU A 263 20.32 -0.85 -22.13
C GLU A 263 20.31 -2.37 -21.91
N ASN A 264 19.87 -3.15 -22.91
CA ASN A 264 19.84 -4.61 -22.82
C ASN A 264 21.25 -5.18 -22.71
N LEU A 265 22.18 -4.72 -23.55
CA LEU A 265 23.57 -5.16 -23.51
C LEU A 265 24.24 -4.81 -22.19
N PHE A 266 23.96 -3.63 -21.64
CA PHE A 266 24.43 -3.26 -20.30
C PHE A 266 23.87 -4.18 -19.23
N ASN A 267 22.58 -4.52 -19.30
CA ASN A 267 21.93 -5.39 -18.33
C ASN A 267 22.50 -6.81 -18.33
N VAL A 268 22.93 -7.36 -19.47
CA VAL A 268 23.54 -8.71 -19.55
C VAL A 268 25.04 -8.74 -19.24
N SER A 269 25.75 -7.63 -19.44
CA SER A 269 27.23 -7.59 -19.35
C SER A 269 27.77 -6.75 -18.20
N SER A 270 26.96 -5.85 -17.63
CA SER A 270 27.35 -4.82 -16.66
C SER A 270 28.58 -4.01 -17.08
N SER A 271 28.88 -3.95 -18.39
CA SER A 271 30.08 -3.32 -18.93
C SER A 271 29.71 -2.17 -19.86
N LEU A 272 30.03 -0.95 -19.42
CA LEU A 272 29.85 0.25 -20.23
C LEU A 272 30.71 0.21 -21.49
N ARG A 273 31.92 -0.34 -21.41
CA ARG A 273 32.84 -0.48 -22.54
C ARG A 273 32.27 -1.36 -23.64
N ARG A 274 31.73 -2.54 -23.28
CA ARG A 274 31.08 -3.43 -24.26
C ARG A 274 29.92 -2.74 -24.97
N VAL A 275 29.09 -2.01 -24.23
CA VAL A 275 28.00 -1.22 -24.82
C VAL A 275 28.52 -0.19 -25.82
N CYS A 276 29.58 0.53 -25.48
CA CYS A 276 30.16 1.53 -26.36
C CYS A 276 30.87 0.92 -27.58
N TRP A 277 31.48 -0.26 -27.46
CA TRP A 277 32.32 -0.85 -28.49
C TRP A 277 31.61 -1.84 -29.41
N GLU A 278 30.65 -2.60 -28.90
CA GLU A 278 29.90 -3.57 -29.71
C GLU A 278 28.73 -2.90 -30.46
N LEU A 279 28.16 -1.82 -29.91
CA LEU A 279 27.03 -1.10 -30.49
C LEU A 279 27.44 0.22 -31.16
N VAL A 280 28.55 0.16 -31.91
CA VAL A 280 29.05 1.32 -32.65
C VAL A 280 28.09 1.69 -33.78
N ASP A 281 27.56 0.72 -34.52
CA ASP A 281 26.58 0.98 -35.59
C ASP A 281 25.17 1.13 -34.99
N PRO A 282 24.52 2.31 -35.09
CA PRO A 282 23.18 2.55 -34.56
C PRO A 282 22.07 1.69 -35.20
N GLU A 283 22.31 1.13 -36.39
CA GLU A 283 21.33 0.33 -37.14
C GLU A 283 21.48 -1.17 -36.88
N LEU A 284 22.64 -1.63 -36.38
CA LEU A 284 22.92 -3.05 -36.15
C LEU A 284 22.29 -3.54 -34.84
N ARG A 285 21.22 -4.31 -34.95
CA ARG A 285 20.55 -4.92 -33.78
C ARG A 285 21.30 -6.16 -33.29
N LEU A 286 21.30 -6.38 -31.98
CA LEU A 286 21.85 -7.60 -31.37
C LEU A 286 21.01 -8.82 -31.77
N ASP A 287 21.68 -9.96 -31.93
CA ASP A 287 21.03 -11.24 -32.18
C ASP A 287 20.46 -11.87 -30.90
N GLY A 288 19.72 -12.98 -31.05
CA GLY A 288 19.12 -13.68 -29.90
C GLY A 288 20.13 -14.25 -28.90
N ASN A 289 21.40 -14.47 -29.29
CA ASN A 289 22.43 -15.01 -28.42
C ASN A 289 23.13 -13.93 -27.59
N ASP A 290 23.24 -12.71 -28.13
CA ASP A 290 23.86 -11.56 -27.47
C ASP A 290 22.92 -10.80 -26.52
N THR A 291 21.63 -11.14 -26.55
CA THR A 291 20.61 -10.60 -25.64
C THR A 291 20.42 -11.41 -24.36
N GLY A 292 21.04 -12.60 -24.26
CA GLY A 292 21.00 -13.47 -23.09
C GLY A 292 22.19 -13.30 -22.14
N ILE A 293 22.07 -13.87 -20.93
CA ILE A 293 23.22 -13.94 -20.00
C ILE A 293 24.25 -14.97 -20.47
N LYS A 294 25.53 -14.73 -20.16
CA LYS A 294 26.64 -15.62 -20.52
C LYS A 294 27.43 -16.04 -19.29
N ILE A 295 27.98 -17.26 -19.30
CA ILE A 295 28.87 -17.74 -18.24
C ILE A 295 30.11 -16.84 -18.13
N MET A 296 30.61 -16.67 -16.90
CA MET A 296 31.70 -15.74 -16.56
C MET A 296 31.50 -14.26 -16.97
N GLN A 297 30.26 -13.81 -17.17
CA GLN A 297 29.94 -12.39 -17.40
C GLN A 297 28.93 -11.88 -16.37
N CYS A 298 29.22 -10.74 -15.74
CA CYS A 298 28.34 -10.16 -14.74
C CYS A 298 27.09 -9.54 -15.36
N PHE A 299 25.91 -9.80 -14.81
CA PHE A 299 24.66 -9.19 -15.28
C PHE A 299 23.99 -8.38 -14.16
N GLN A 300 22.96 -7.62 -14.50
CA GLN A 300 22.15 -6.89 -13.54
C GLN A 300 21.01 -7.79 -13.03
N PRO A 301 21.00 -8.18 -11.74
CA PRO A 301 20.01 -9.13 -11.22
C PRO A 301 18.59 -8.56 -11.23
N GLN A 302 17.60 -9.44 -11.26
CA GLN A 302 16.18 -9.10 -11.09
C GLN A 302 15.93 -8.50 -9.72
N LEU A 303 15.04 -7.51 -9.66
CA LEU A 303 14.74 -6.77 -8.45
C LEU A 303 13.29 -6.98 -8.03
N ALA A 304 13.06 -7.09 -6.72
CA ALA A 304 11.70 -7.11 -6.20
C ALA A 304 11.08 -5.70 -6.22
N GLN A 305 9.85 -5.59 -6.74
CA GLN A 305 9.05 -4.38 -6.72
C GLN A 305 8.60 -4.07 -5.29
N PHE A 306 8.59 -2.77 -4.99
CA PHE A 306 8.02 -2.26 -3.76
C PHE A 306 6.55 -1.86 -4.01
N GLN A 307 5.62 -2.29 -3.16
CA GLN A 307 4.21 -1.92 -3.28
C GLN A 307 3.68 -1.42 -1.93
N SER A 308 3.11 -0.22 -1.93
CA SER A 308 2.55 0.45 -0.73
C SER A 308 1.08 0.10 -0.49
N HIS A 309 0.66 -1.10 -0.89
CA HIS A 309 -0.72 -1.56 -0.80
C HIS A 309 -0.84 -2.73 0.16
N THR A 310 -2.07 -3.10 0.51
CA THR A 310 -2.36 -4.22 1.42
C THR A 310 -1.90 -5.56 0.83
N VAL A 311 -1.71 -6.56 1.69
CA VAL A 311 -1.24 -7.90 1.28
C VAL A 311 -2.20 -8.53 0.27
N GLU A 312 -3.51 -8.26 0.37
CA GLU A 312 -4.54 -8.75 -0.55
C GLU A 312 -4.28 -8.29 -1.98
N LYS A 313 -3.97 -6.99 -2.16
CA LYS A 313 -3.66 -6.44 -3.49
C LYS A 313 -2.36 -7.02 -4.05
N MET A 314 -1.42 -7.37 -3.18
CA MET A 314 -0.20 -8.07 -3.59
C MET A 314 -0.51 -9.50 -4.06
N VAL A 315 -1.41 -10.22 -3.38
CA VAL A 315 -1.85 -11.56 -3.80
C VAL A 315 -2.55 -11.51 -5.17
N THR A 316 -3.41 -10.51 -5.42
CA THR A 316 -4.04 -10.33 -6.74
C THR A 316 -3.00 -10.16 -7.87
N ASN A 317 -1.90 -9.47 -7.59
CA ASN A 317 -0.83 -9.25 -8.57
C ASN A 317 0.04 -10.48 -8.83
N MET A 318 -0.06 -11.55 -8.03
CA MET A 318 0.66 -12.81 -8.25
C MET A 318 0.06 -13.67 -9.38
N GLN A 319 -1.05 -13.20 -9.98
CA GLN A 319 -1.67 -13.79 -11.18
C GLN A 319 -1.96 -15.29 -11.00
N CYS A 320 -2.54 -15.66 -9.87
CA CYS A 320 -2.97 -17.03 -9.60
C CYS A 320 -4.14 -17.39 -10.53
N THR A 321 -4.11 -18.59 -11.11
CA THR A 321 -5.19 -19.10 -11.98
C THR A 321 -5.89 -20.26 -11.30
N GLU A 322 -7.05 -20.68 -11.79
CA GLU A 322 -7.76 -21.85 -11.23
C GLU A 322 -6.93 -23.14 -11.36
N GLU A 323 -6.13 -23.25 -12.43
CA GLU A 323 -5.28 -24.41 -12.70
C GLU A 323 -3.95 -24.39 -11.91
N ASP A 324 -3.45 -23.20 -11.55
CA ASP A 324 -2.22 -23.01 -10.76
C ASP A 324 -2.44 -21.87 -9.71
N PRO A 325 -3.17 -22.15 -8.63
CA PRO A 325 -3.62 -21.12 -7.67
C PRO A 325 -2.51 -20.65 -6.71
N PHE A 326 -1.28 -21.13 -6.87
CA PHE A 326 -0.20 -20.93 -5.92
C PHE A 326 0.74 -19.80 -6.35
N PHE A 327 1.23 -19.06 -5.36
CA PHE A 327 2.43 -18.25 -5.45
C PHE A 327 3.41 -18.66 -4.34
N TRP A 328 4.67 -18.24 -4.47
CA TRP A 328 5.72 -18.64 -3.54
C TRP A 328 6.07 -17.51 -2.59
N ILE A 329 6.37 -17.85 -1.35
CA ILE A 329 6.89 -16.93 -0.33
C ILE A 329 8.23 -17.43 0.16
N GLU A 330 9.21 -16.55 0.12
CA GLU A 330 10.56 -16.76 0.62
C GLU A 330 10.86 -15.76 1.75
N GLU A 331 11.75 -16.14 2.67
CA GLU A 331 12.27 -15.21 3.67
C GLU A 331 13.16 -14.18 2.98
N LYS A 332 12.95 -12.89 3.26
CA LYS A 332 13.86 -11.86 2.77
C LYS A 332 15.11 -11.84 3.65
N LEU A 333 16.17 -12.45 3.15
CA LEU A 333 17.46 -12.53 3.82
C LEU A 333 18.14 -11.14 3.91
N ASP A 334 18.70 -10.83 5.08
CA ASP A 334 19.42 -9.59 5.40
C ASP A 334 20.93 -9.75 5.14
N GLY A 335 21.32 -9.77 3.86
CA GLY A 335 22.70 -10.06 3.44
C GLY A 335 23.19 -9.19 2.27
N GLU A 336 24.21 -9.69 1.56
CA GLU A 336 24.67 -9.12 0.29
C GLU A 336 24.30 -10.03 -0.88
N ARG A 337 23.45 -9.54 -1.78
CA ARG A 337 23.11 -10.19 -3.05
C ARG A 337 24.36 -10.57 -3.85
N MET A 338 24.48 -11.84 -4.19
CA MET A 338 25.65 -12.41 -4.85
C MET A 338 25.23 -13.34 -6.00
N GLN A 339 25.83 -13.13 -7.18
CA GLN A 339 25.80 -14.10 -8.27
C GLN A 339 27.09 -14.93 -8.24
N LEU A 340 26.95 -16.26 -8.29
CA LEU A 340 28.05 -17.21 -8.40
C LEU A 340 28.05 -17.80 -9.79
N HIS A 341 29.18 -17.72 -10.47
CA HIS A 341 29.42 -18.40 -11.74
C HIS A 341 30.46 -19.47 -11.52
N MET A 342 30.23 -20.66 -12.04
CA MET A 342 31.18 -21.77 -12.01
C MET A 342 31.27 -22.38 -13.40
N ILE A 343 32.49 -22.67 -13.85
CA ILE A 343 32.76 -23.38 -15.11
C ILE A 343 33.93 -24.35 -14.91
N TYR A 344 33.86 -25.49 -15.59
CA TYR A 344 34.96 -26.44 -15.69
C TYR A 344 36.13 -25.81 -16.45
N ASP A 345 37.31 -25.86 -15.84
CA ASP A 345 38.55 -25.27 -16.36
C ASP A 345 39.74 -26.09 -15.86
N GLU A 346 40.31 -26.93 -16.74
CA GLU A 346 41.45 -27.81 -16.44
C GLU A 346 42.73 -27.06 -16.08
N THR A 347 42.78 -25.75 -16.34
CA THR A 347 43.93 -24.92 -15.99
C THR A 347 43.95 -24.48 -14.52
N ILE A 348 42.83 -24.65 -13.80
CA ILE A 348 42.69 -24.26 -12.40
C ILE A 348 42.79 -25.50 -11.49
N PRO A 349 43.60 -25.47 -10.41
CA PRO A 349 43.62 -26.55 -9.42
C PRO A 349 42.24 -26.85 -8.84
N GLY A 350 41.81 -28.10 -8.96
CA GLY A 350 40.46 -28.55 -8.63
C GLY A 350 39.45 -28.44 -9.78
N ASP A 351 39.92 -28.23 -11.02
CA ASP A 351 39.22 -28.32 -12.32
C ASP A 351 38.00 -27.39 -12.53
N TYR A 352 37.78 -26.44 -11.62
CA TYR A 352 36.64 -25.52 -11.68
C TYR A 352 37.04 -24.11 -11.29
N ARG A 353 36.67 -23.16 -12.14
CA ARG A 353 36.81 -21.73 -11.91
C ARG A 353 35.52 -21.15 -11.36
N PHE A 354 35.64 -20.31 -10.35
CA PHE A 354 34.53 -19.59 -9.73
C PHE A 354 34.69 -18.08 -9.88
N ASN A 355 33.56 -17.39 -10.02
CA ASN A 355 33.48 -15.95 -9.95
C ASN A 355 32.26 -15.50 -9.13
N TYR A 356 32.45 -14.47 -8.30
CA TYR A 356 31.44 -13.92 -7.41
C TYR A 356 31.26 -12.44 -7.68
N TRP A 357 30.06 -12.02 -8.10
CA TRP A 357 29.74 -10.60 -8.26
C TRP A 357 28.58 -10.18 -7.37
N SER A 358 28.74 -9.02 -6.76
CA SER A 358 27.62 -8.37 -6.06
C SER A 358 26.63 -7.76 -7.06
N ARG A 359 25.46 -7.38 -6.55
CA ARG A 359 24.45 -6.61 -7.29
C ARG A 359 24.99 -5.41 -8.08
N LYS A 360 26.02 -4.72 -7.58
CA LYS A 360 26.64 -3.56 -8.27
C LYS A 360 27.76 -3.97 -9.23
N ALA A 361 27.84 -5.25 -9.60
CA ALA A 361 28.90 -5.83 -10.41
C ALA A 361 30.31 -5.66 -9.83
N LYS A 362 30.43 -5.49 -8.50
CA LYS A 362 31.74 -5.54 -7.83
C LYS A 362 32.14 -7.01 -7.67
N ASP A 363 33.34 -7.32 -8.14
CA ASP A 363 33.97 -8.63 -8.05
C ASP A 363 34.44 -8.91 -6.60
N TYR A 364 33.98 -10.03 -6.05
CA TYR A 364 34.34 -10.55 -4.73
C TYR A 364 34.97 -11.95 -4.83
N THR A 365 35.39 -12.35 -6.03
CA THR A 365 35.99 -13.66 -6.27
C THR A 365 37.24 -13.84 -5.44
N ASP A 366 38.08 -12.81 -5.35
CA ASP A 366 39.24 -12.81 -4.47
C ASP A 366 38.87 -13.10 -3.02
N LEU A 367 37.70 -12.66 -2.53
CA LEU A 367 37.24 -12.85 -1.15
C LEU A 367 36.70 -14.29 -0.91
N TYR A 368 35.85 -14.76 -1.80
CA TYR A 368 35.12 -16.02 -1.60
C TYR A 368 35.86 -17.25 -2.16
N GLY A 369 36.69 -17.09 -3.18
CA GLY A 369 37.55 -18.11 -3.79
C GLY A 369 37.35 -18.23 -5.31
N LYS A 370 38.45 -18.45 -6.04
CA LYS A 370 38.53 -18.69 -7.49
C LYS A 370 38.45 -20.17 -7.86
N GLY A 371 38.75 -21.07 -6.92
CA GLY A 371 38.78 -22.53 -7.15
C GLY A 371 38.62 -23.31 -5.85
N PHE A 372 38.43 -24.64 -5.97
CA PHE A 372 38.22 -25.50 -4.80
C PHE A 372 39.46 -25.68 -3.92
N GLU A 373 40.66 -25.56 -4.49
CA GLU A 373 41.92 -25.82 -3.79
C GLU A 373 42.61 -24.54 -3.29
N GLU A 374 41.90 -23.41 -3.31
CA GLU A 374 42.45 -22.14 -2.86
C GLU A 374 42.43 -22.01 -1.33
N GLU A 375 43.62 -22.03 -0.72
CA GLU A 375 43.82 -21.92 0.74
C GLU A 375 43.45 -20.57 1.35
N GLN A 376 43.12 -19.54 0.56
CA GLN A 376 42.65 -18.23 1.06
C GLN A 376 41.18 -17.95 0.71
N SER A 377 40.42 -18.98 0.32
CA SER A 377 38.98 -18.89 0.05
C SER A 377 38.14 -18.77 1.34
N ALA A 378 37.22 -17.82 1.45
CA ALA A 378 36.29 -17.77 2.58
C ALA A 378 35.13 -18.78 2.45
N LEU A 379 34.83 -19.27 1.24
CA LEU A 379 33.68 -20.13 0.95
C LEU A 379 33.97 -21.29 0.00
N THR A 380 34.47 -21.02 -1.21
CA THR A 380 34.63 -21.98 -2.33
C THR A 380 35.30 -23.29 -1.93
N ARG A 381 36.36 -23.25 -1.12
CA ARG A 381 37.06 -24.47 -0.67
C ARG A 381 36.17 -25.45 0.11
N HIS A 382 35.10 -24.95 0.73
CA HIS A 382 34.22 -25.73 1.61
C HIS A 382 32.98 -26.27 0.89
N VAL A 383 32.79 -25.97 -0.39
CA VAL A 383 31.55 -26.29 -1.12
C VAL A 383 31.78 -27.28 -2.27
N ARG A 384 32.86 -28.06 -2.25
CA ARG A 384 33.11 -29.11 -3.26
C ARG A 384 31.96 -30.10 -3.35
N GLY A 385 31.38 -30.50 -2.20
CA GLY A 385 30.22 -31.39 -2.15
C GLY A 385 28.87 -30.75 -2.52
N ALA A 386 28.85 -29.45 -2.85
CA ALA A 386 27.62 -28.75 -3.19
C ALA A 386 27.15 -29.00 -4.63
N PHE A 387 28.03 -29.37 -5.56
CA PHE A 387 27.68 -29.51 -6.97
C PHE A 387 27.64 -30.98 -7.38
N ASN A 388 26.61 -31.37 -8.13
CA ASN A 388 26.51 -32.73 -8.67
C ASN A 388 27.55 -32.98 -9.77
N GLU A 389 27.99 -34.23 -9.93
CA GLU A 389 29.09 -34.62 -10.85
C GLU A 389 28.87 -34.21 -12.31
N ASN A 390 27.61 -34.12 -12.74
CA ASN A 390 27.24 -33.76 -14.11
C ASN A 390 27.24 -32.24 -14.37
N VAL A 391 27.51 -31.41 -13.36
CA VAL A 391 27.52 -29.95 -13.50
C VAL A 391 28.90 -29.49 -13.97
N ARG A 392 28.95 -29.01 -15.22
CA ARG A 392 30.15 -28.44 -15.86
C ARG A 392 30.13 -26.92 -15.88
N SER A 393 28.96 -26.31 -15.93
CA SER A 393 28.82 -24.86 -15.84
C SER A 393 27.50 -24.46 -15.20
N ILE A 394 27.51 -23.44 -14.35
CA ILE A 394 26.31 -22.98 -13.65
C ILE A 394 26.38 -21.50 -13.27
N ILE A 395 25.24 -20.82 -13.30
CA ILE A 395 25.04 -19.48 -12.72
C ILE A 395 23.97 -19.57 -11.64
N LEU A 396 24.36 -19.21 -10.42
CA LEU A 396 23.48 -19.17 -9.25
C LEU A 396 23.26 -17.74 -8.80
N ASP A 397 22.02 -17.45 -8.39
CA ASP A 397 21.64 -16.17 -7.81
C ASP A 397 21.14 -16.41 -6.37
N GLY A 398 21.74 -15.68 -5.42
CA GLY A 398 21.53 -15.93 -4.01
C GLY A 398 21.87 -14.73 -3.13
N GLU A 399 21.69 -14.88 -1.83
CA GLU A 399 22.11 -13.91 -0.83
C GLU A 399 23.27 -14.50 -0.01
N MET A 400 24.38 -13.77 0.08
CA MET A 400 25.47 -14.09 0.99
C MET A 400 25.16 -13.48 2.35
N ILE A 401 25.05 -14.32 3.38
CA ILE A 401 24.74 -13.91 4.76
C ILE A 401 25.87 -14.31 5.71
N SER A 402 25.94 -13.63 6.85
CA SER A 402 26.85 -14.04 7.92
C SER A 402 26.11 -14.95 8.91
N TRP A 403 26.70 -16.10 9.20
CA TRP A 403 26.12 -17.11 10.08
C TRP A 403 26.99 -17.29 11.32
N ASP A 404 26.39 -17.16 12.50
CA ASP A 404 27.04 -17.46 13.77
C ASP A 404 26.93 -18.97 14.06
N MET A 405 28.07 -19.65 14.14
CA MET A 405 28.12 -21.10 14.37
C MET A 405 27.83 -21.51 15.81
N ARG A 406 27.96 -20.60 16.78
CA ARG A 406 27.72 -20.89 18.21
C ARG A 406 26.24 -20.81 18.55
N ASP A 407 25.60 -19.78 18.03
CA ASP A 407 24.19 -19.50 18.28
C ASP A 407 23.25 -20.10 17.20
N ASP A 408 23.82 -20.70 16.15
CA ASP A 408 23.13 -21.21 14.95
C ASP A 408 22.07 -20.25 14.42
N ARG A 409 22.48 -18.99 14.16
CA ARG A 409 21.60 -17.92 13.68
C ARG A 409 22.29 -17.00 12.68
N ILE A 410 21.46 -16.27 11.94
CA ILE A 410 21.92 -15.18 11.06
C ILE A 410 22.41 -14.01 11.91
N VAL A 411 23.56 -13.45 11.54
CA VAL A 411 24.08 -12.19 12.10
C VAL A 411 23.54 -11.01 11.30
N GLY A 412 23.23 -9.92 11.97
CA GLY A 412 22.75 -8.70 11.33
C GLY A 412 23.70 -8.14 10.26
N PHE A 413 23.13 -7.36 9.35
CA PHE A 413 23.84 -6.75 8.22
C PHE A 413 25.07 -5.92 8.64
N GLY A 414 26.09 -5.90 7.79
CA GLY A 414 27.30 -5.07 7.94
C GLY A 414 28.57 -5.83 8.33
N HIS A 415 28.46 -7.00 8.96
CA HIS A 415 29.62 -7.76 9.43
C HIS A 415 30.15 -8.82 8.44
N LEU A 416 29.44 -9.06 7.33
CA LEU A 416 29.73 -10.17 6.41
C LEU A 416 31.19 -10.20 5.92
N LYS A 417 31.71 -9.05 5.48
CA LYS A 417 33.07 -8.96 4.94
C LYS A 417 34.13 -9.16 6.01
N THR A 418 33.94 -8.55 7.18
CA THR A 418 34.83 -8.74 8.33
C THR A 418 34.89 -10.20 8.75
N HIS A 419 33.73 -10.87 8.83
CA HIS A 419 33.65 -12.30 9.14
C HIS A 419 34.24 -13.17 8.04
N ALA A 420 34.03 -12.83 6.76
CA ALA A 420 34.65 -13.56 5.64
C ALA A 420 36.19 -13.44 5.64
N LYS A 421 36.75 -12.25 5.95
CA LYS A 421 38.19 -12.05 6.13
C LYS A 421 38.73 -12.86 7.32
N ALA A 422 38.08 -12.75 8.47
CA ALA A 422 38.49 -13.48 9.67
C ALA A 422 38.46 -15.00 9.44
N HIS A 423 37.42 -15.50 8.78
CA HIS A 423 37.31 -16.93 8.44
C HIS A 423 38.32 -17.36 7.36
N ARG A 424 38.76 -16.46 6.48
CA ARG A 424 39.87 -16.74 5.56
C ARG A 424 41.17 -16.96 6.32
N GLU A 425 41.44 -16.13 7.33
CA GLU A 425 42.65 -16.17 8.14
C GLU A 425 42.64 -17.36 9.12
N ASP A 426 41.48 -17.69 9.70
CA ASP A 426 41.26 -18.85 10.56
C ASP A 426 40.04 -19.67 10.10
N PRO A 427 40.22 -20.63 9.17
CA PRO A 427 39.13 -21.44 8.61
C PRO A 427 38.44 -22.39 9.59
N ASN A 428 39.07 -22.68 10.74
CA ASN A 428 38.54 -23.59 11.77
C ASN A 428 37.88 -22.85 12.93
N SER A 429 37.84 -21.52 12.88
CA SER A 429 37.22 -20.70 13.91
C SER A 429 35.73 -21.06 14.08
N LEU A 430 35.29 -21.17 15.33
CA LEU A 430 33.86 -21.19 15.68
C LEU A 430 33.24 -19.78 15.65
N ALA A 431 33.94 -18.79 15.06
CA ALA A 431 33.41 -17.47 14.81
C ALA A 431 32.41 -17.47 13.65
N SER A 432 31.73 -16.35 13.48
CA SER A 432 30.78 -16.15 12.38
C SER A 432 31.44 -16.29 11.01
N ARG A 433 30.72 -16.89 10.05
CA ARG A 433 31.25 -17.25 8.72
C ARG A 433 30.28 -16.90 7.60
N PRO A 434 30.73 -16.81 6.34
CA PRO A 434 29.82 -16.61 5.21
C PRO A 434 29.03 -17.90 4.89
N LEU A 435 27.73 -17.73 4.65
CA LEU A 435 26.80 -18.73 4.15
C LEU A 435 26.10 -18.17 2.90
N PHE A 436 26.17 -18.88 1.79
CA PHE A 436 25.48 -18.51 0.55
C PHE A 436 24.14 -19.23 0.45
N ARG A 437 23.03 -18.48 0.53
CA ARG A 437 21.67 -19.01 0.34
C ARG A 437 21.19 -18.73 -1.07
N VAL A 438 21.03 -19.79 -1.85
CA VAL A 438 20.73 -19.71 -3.30
C VAL A 438 19.23 -19.82 -3.52
N PHE A 439 18.61 -18.87 -4.20
CA PHE A 439 17.17 -18.90 -4.51
C PHE A 439 16.85 -18.99 -6.01
N ASP A 440 17.84 -18.96 -6.91
CA ASP A 440 17.60 -19.12 -8.36
C ASP A 440 18.81 -19.76 -9.09
N CYS A 441 18.55 -20.41 -10.22
CA CYS A 441 19.54 -20.99 -11.13
C CYS A 441 19.27 -20.49 -12.55
N LEU A 442 20.21 -19.73 -13.11
CA LEU A 442 19.98 -18.95 -14.32
C LEU A 442 20.71 -19.51 -15.54
N PHE A 443 21.66 -20.42 -15.35
CA PHE A 443 22.39 -21.07 -16.43
C PHE A 443 22.86 -22.43 -15.94
N LEU A 444 22.78 -23.46 -16.78
CA LEU A 444 23.24 -24.80 -16.45
C LEU A 444 23.77 -25.49 -17.72
N ASN A 445 25.01 -25.98 -17.67
CA ASN A 445 25.64 -26.82 -18.70
C ASN A 445 25.53 -26.28 -20.14
N GLY A 446 25.70 -24.97 -20.32
CA GLY A 446 25.67 -24.33 -21.64
C GLY A 446 24.33 -23.69 -21.99
N GLU A 447 23.28 -23.93 -21.20
CA GLU A 447 21.93 -23.41 -21.46
C GLU A 447 21.56 -22.27 -20.50
N ALA A 448 21.10 -21.14 -21.04
CA ALA A 448 20.56 -20.03 -20.28
C ALA A 448 19.10 -20.29 -19.90
N LEU A 449 18.80 -20.26 -18.62
CA LEU A 449 17.49 -20.61 -18.06
C LEU A 449 16.59 -19.39 -17.81
N THR A 450 17.03 -18.17 -18.11
CA THR A 450 16.30 -16.92 -17.77
C THR A 450 14.90 -16.84 -18.36
N ASN A 451 14.67 -17.43 -19.53
CA ASN A 451 13.36 -17.43 -20.21
C ASN A 451 12.40 -18.52 -19.68
N TYR A 452 12.91 -19.47 -18.88
CA TYR A 452 12.09 -20.52 -18.27
C TYR A 452 11.36 -19.99 -17.03
N SER A 453 10.28 -20.68 -16.65
CA SER A 453 9.53 -20.35 -15.44
C SER A 453 10.40 -20.49 -14.18
N LEU A 454 10.13 -19.70 -13.15
CA LEU A 454 10.83 -19.82 -11.86
C LEU A 454 10.72 -21.25 -11.29
N ARG A 455 9.59 -21.93 -11.53
CA ARG A 455 9.40 -23.34 -11.16
C ARG A 455 10.41 -24.27 -11.83
N ASP A 456 10.65 -24.10 -13.12
CA ASP A 456 11.63 -24.93 -13.85
C ASP A 456 13.06 -24.59 -13.46
N ARG A 457 13.37 -23.31 -13.24
CA ARG A 457 14.68 -22.89 -12.71
C ARG A 457 14.97 -23.45 -11.32
N ARG A 458 13.95 -23.52 -10.44
CA ARG A 458 14.09 -24.18 -9.13
C ARG A 458 14.28 -25.69 -9.23
N LYS A 459 13.64 -26.37 -10.17
CA LYS A 459 13.89 -27.80 -10.43
C LYS A 459 15.34 -28.02 -10.89
N ALA A 460 15.84 -27.18 -11.80
CA ALA A 460 17.23 -27.23 -12.24
C ALA A 460 18.21 -26.94 -11.09
N LEU A 461 17.89 -25.99 -10.21
CA LEU A 461 18.68 -25.71 -9.00
C LEU A 461 18.76 -26.95 -8.09
N ALA A 462 17.62 -27.56 -7.77
CA ALA A 462 17.55 -28.72 -6.90
C ALA A 462 18.21 -29.98 -7.49
N SER A 463 18.27 -30.09 -8.82
CA SER A 463 18.97 -31.20 -9.49
C SER A 463 20.48 -30.94 -9.69
N ALA A 464 20.94 -29.70 -9.59
CA ALA A 464 22.34 -29.34 -9.78
C ALA A 464 23.12 -29.15 -8.46
N VAL A 465 22.43 -28.73 -7.39
CA VAL A 465 23.05 -28.28 -6.14
C VAL A 465 22.54 -29.06 -4.93
N ASN A 466 23.45 -29.52 -4.08
CA ASN A 466 23.19 -30.11 -2.76
C ASN A 466 23.52 -29.12 -1.64
N ASN A 467 22.77 -29.20 -0.55
CA ASN A 467 23.03 -28.38 0.63
C ASN A 467 24.33 -28.81 1.33
N VAL A 468 25.23 -27.86 1.52
CA VAL A 468 26.39 -27.97 2.40
C VAL A 468 26.11 -27.13 3.64
N TYR A 469 25.94 -27.82 4.78
CA TYR A 469 25.48 -27.24 6.04
C TYR A 469 26.20 -25.95 6.40
N ARG A 470 25.43 -24.86 6.50
CA ARG A 470 25.88 -23.50 6.83
C ARG A 470 27.08 -23.02 5.99
N ARG A 471 27.15 -23.42 4.72
CA ARG A 471 28.12 -22.93 3.72
C ARG A 471 27.41 -22.52 2.43
N LEU A 472 26.71 -23.46 1.80
CA LEU A 472 25.91 -23.22 0.60
C LEU A 472 24.63 -24.01 0.72
N GLU A 473 23.50 -23.31 0.79
CA GLU A 473 22.19 -23.94 1.00
C GLU A 473 21.19 -23.38 -0.02
N ILE A 474 20.32 -24.25 -0.53
CA ILE A 474 19.16 -23.83 -1.31
C ILE A 474 18.19 -23.14 -0.36
N HIS A 475 17.81 -21.91 -0.71
CA HIS A 475 16.85 -21.13 0.05
C HIS A 475 15.44 -21.71 -0.11
N GLU A 476 14.80 -22.00 1.02
CA GLU A 476 13.47 -22.58 1.08
C GLU A 476 12.37 -21.58 0.67
N TYR A 477 11.26 -22.11 0.16
CA TYR A 477 10.05 -21.34 -0.14
C TYR A 477 8.81 -22.08 0.35
N ASN A 478 7.72 -21.35 0.59
CA ASN A 478 6.41 -21.90 0.91
C ASN A 478 5.43 -21.60 -0.23
N GLU A 479 4.58 -22.56 -0.57
CA GLU A 479 3.47 -22.36 -1.51
C GLU A 479 2.24 -21.85 -0.79
N VAL A 480 1.64 -20.79 -1.32
CA VAL A 480 0.57 -20.03 -0.67
C VAL A 480 -0.49 -19.64 -1.70
N THR A 481 -1.75 -19.56 -1.26
CA THR A 481 -2.89 -19.17 -2.13
C THR A 481 -3.56 -17.88 -1.69
N THR A 482 -3.59 -17.59 -0.39
CA THR A 482 -4.38 -16.46 0.16
C THR A 482 -3.54 -15.50 1.00
N ALA A 483 -4.03 -14.26 1.18
CA ALA A 483 -3.39 -13.27 2.04
C ALA A 483 -3.33 -13.70 3.52
N ALA A 484 -4.35 -14.41 4.00
CA ALA A 484 -4.42 -14.90 5.38
C ALA A 484 -3.28 -15.87 5.75
N GLU A 485 -2.72 -16.58 4.76
CA GLU A 485 -1.57 -17.47 4.94
C GLU A 485 -0.22 -16.73 4.97
N VAL A 486 -0.17 -15.50 4.43
CA VAL A 486 1.04 -14.65 4.44
C VAL A 486 1.32 -14.13 5.85
N GLU A 487 0.28 -13.77 6.60
CA GLU A 487 0.45 -13.10 7.89
C GLU A 487 1.25 -13.91 8.92
N PRO A 488 0.96 -15.22 9.16
CA PRO A 488 1.73 -16.01 10.11
C PRO A 488 3.22 -16.07 9.78
N MET A 489 3.55 -16.08 8.48
CA MET A 489 4.95 -16.07 8.03
C MET A 489 5.62 -14.73 8.32
N LEU A 490 4.89 -13.62 8.13
CA LEU A 490 5.42 -12.30 8.45
C LEU A 490 5.60 -12.12 9.96
N ARG A 491 4.69 -12.67 10.79
CA ARG A 491 4.84 -12.71 12.25
C ARG A 491 6.09 -13.48 12.67
N LYS A 492 6.39 -14.61 12.00
CA LYS A 492 7.61 -15.38 12.25
C LYS A 492 8.87 -14.56 11.94
N VAL A 493 8.91 -13.89 10.78
CA VAL A 493 10.02 -13.01 10.38
C VAL A 493 10.28 -11.89 11.39
N VAL A 494 9.22 -11.27 11.92
CA VAL A 494 9.33 -10.28 13.02
C VAL A 494 9.86 -10.92 14.30
N ALA A 495 9.39 -12.12 14.63
CA ALA A 495 9.82 -12.81 15.83
C ALA A 495 11.32 -13.13 15.80
N GLU A 496 11.82 -13.52 14.63
CA GLU A 496 13.22 -13.87 14.35
C GLU A 496 14.09 -12.65 13.99
N ALA A 497 13.53 -11.44 13.99
CA ALA A 497 14.21 -10.19 13.63
C ALA A 497 14.85 -10.20 12.22
N SER A 498 14.22 -10.90 11.28
CA SER A 498 14.61 -10.96 9.87
C SER A 498 14.03 -9.76 9.06
N GLU A 499 14.48 -9.55 7.81
CA GLU A 499 14.21 -8.30 7.08
C GLU A 499 12.78 -8.18 6.53
N GLY A 500 12.14 -9.31 6.20
CA GLY A 500 10.84 -9.34 5.54
C GLY A 500 10.58 -10.66 4.83
N LEU A 501 9.65 -10.63 3.87
CA LEU A 501 9.34 -11.71 2.94
C LEU A 501 9.49 -11.24 1.50
N VAL A 502 9.68 -12.19 0.58
CA VAL A 502 9.58 -11.96 -0.86
C VAL A 502 8.52 -12.91 -1.42
N MET A 503 7.46 -12.34 -1.98
CA MET A 503 6.46 -13.07 -2.75
C MET A 503 6.97 -13.19 -4.19
N LYS A 504 6.85 -14.36 -4.79
CA LYS A 504 7.29 -14.66 -6.16
C LYS A 504 6.22 -15.41 -6.93
N ASN A 505 6.01 -15.01 -8.17
CA ASN A 505 5.21 -15.71 -9.15
C ASN A 505 6.02 -16.92 -9.71
N PRO A 506 5.66 -18.18 -9.42
CA PRO A 506 6.41 -19.35 -9.90
C PRO A 506 6.38 -19.52 -11.43
N ARG A 507 5.45 -18.83 -12.11
CA ARG A 507 5.31 -18.85 -13.57
C ARG A 507 6.22 -17.82 -14.26
N SER A 508 6.87 -16.93 -13.52
CA SER A 508 7.60 -15.81 -14.12
C SER A 508 8.97 -16.20 -14.68
N ALA A 509 9.30 -15.66 -15.85
CA ALA A 509 10.67 -15.61 -16.35
C ALA A 509 11.56 -14.69 -15.48
N TYR A 510 12.88 -14.84 -15.59
CA TYR A 510 13.84 -13.97 -14.93
C TYR A 510 14.09 -12.70 -15.77
N ARG A 511 13.83 -11.51 -15.22
CA ARG A 511 14.00 -10.23 -15.93
C ARG A 511 15.12 -9.38 -15.32
N LEU A 512 16.14 -9.10 -16.13
CA LEU A 512 17.34 -8.37 -15.73
C LEU A 512 17.03 -6.91 -15.40
N ASN A 513 17.57 -6.40 -14.29
CA ASN A 513 17.43 -5.02 -13.81
C ASN A 513 15.98 -4.50 -13.71
N ASP A 514 14.99 -5.38 -13.74
CA ASP A 514 13.58 -5.00 -13.78
C ASP A 514 12.95 -5.06 -12.38
N ARG A 515 11.96 -4.20 -12.15
CA ARG A 515 11.11 -4.21 -10.96
C ARG A 515 9.66 -4.34 -11.41
N ASN A 516 9.14 -5.56 -11.31
CA ASN A 516 7.80 -5.90 -11.76
C ASN A 516 7.00 -6.60 -10.64
N ASN A 517 5.73 -6.88 -10.91
CA ASN A 517 4.84 -7.51 -9.96
C ASN A 517 5.09 -9.02 -9.79
N ASP A 518 6.01 -9.61 -10.56
CA ASP A 518 6.33 -11.03 -10.43
C ASP A 518 7.09 -11.30 -9.13
N TRP A 519 7.96 -10.39 -8.70
CA TRP A 519 8.71 -10.49 -7.44
C TRP A 519 8.41 -9.27 -6.58
N MET A 520 7.82 -9.47 -5.41
CA MET A 520 7.39 -8.38 -4.54
C MET A 520 7.89 -8.56 -3.12
N LYS A 521 8.47 -7.51 -2.55
CA LYS A 521 8.98 -7.55 -1.17
C LYS A 521 7.91 -7.07 -0.19
N VAL A 522 7.68 -7.84 0.85
CA VAL A 522 6.77 -7.53 1.96
C VAL A 522 7.64 -7.26 3.20
N LYS A 523 7.55 -6.08 3.80
CA LYS A 523 8.24 -5.78 5.06
C LYS A 523 7.27 -5.69 6.23
N PRO A 524 7.68 -6.04 7.46
CA PRO A 524 6.81 -5.99 8.63
C PRO A 524 6.27 -4.61 8.97
N GLU A 525 7.01 -3.56 8.63
CA GLU A 525 6.63 -2.16 8.85
C GLU A 525 5.31 -1.76 8.16
N TYR A 526 4.76 -2.60 7.27
CA TYR A 526 3.48 -2.38 6.58
C TYR A 526 2.29 -3.04 7.25
N MET A 527 2.49 -3.86 8.28
CA MET A 527 1.38 -4.22 9.16
C MET A 527 1.14 -3.04 10.09
N THR A 528 0.05 -2.32 9.87
CA THR A 528 -0.47 -1.28 10.76
C THR A 528 -0.53 -1.78 12.22
N GLU A 529 -0.68 -3.09 12.41
CA GLU A 529 -0.71 -3.80 13.70
C GLU A 529 0.63 -4.03 14.40
N PHE A 530 1.79 -3.81 13.77
CA PHE A 530 3.09 -4.19 14.34
C PHE A 530 4.00 -3.01 14.71
N GLY A 531 4.32 -2.90 16.01
CA GLY A 531 5.21 -1.90 16.61
C GLY A 531 4.45 -0.92 17.50
N GLU A 532 4.94 -0.67 18.72
CA GLU A 532 4.35 0.35 19.58
C GLU A 532 4.69 1.75 19.06
N ASN A 533 3.73 2.66 19.16
CA ASN A 533 3.95 4.06 18.86
C ASN A 533 4.68 4.72 20.03
N LEU A 534 5.87 5.22 19.78
CA LEU A 534 6.74 5.88 20.75
C LEU A 534 6.72 7.38 20.50
N ASP A 535 6.22 8.14 21.46
CA ASP A 535 6.14 9.60 21.35
C ASP A 535 7.44 10.21 21.89
N CYS A 536 8.43 10.37 21.02
CA CYS A 536 9.76 10.85 21.38
C CYS A 536 9.90 12.35 21.06
N ILE A 537 10.55 13.10 21.93
CA ILE A 537 10.81 14.52 21.71
C ILE A 537 12.00 14.71 20.76
N VAL A 538 11.93 15.69 19.86
CA VAL A 538 13.08 16.10 19.05
C VAL A 538 14.05 16.92 19.92
N ILE A 539 15.33 16.57 19.91
CA ILE A 539 16.37 17.29 20.65
C ILE A 539 17.48 17.81 19.73
N GLY A 540 17.56 17.28 18.50
CA GLY A 540 18.55 17.70 17.51
C GLY A 540 18.09 17.48 16.07
N GLY A 541 18.75 18.14 15.15
CA GLY A 541 18.50 18.07 13.71
C GLY A 541 19.79 17.88 12.91
N TYR A 542 19.67 17.23 11.76
CA TYR A 542 20.76 17.07 10.80
C TYR A 542 20.36 17.60 9.43
N TYR A 543 21.20 18.43 8.83
CA TYR A 543 20.97 18.96 7.49
C TYR A 543 21.08 17.89 6.42
N GLY A 544 20.15 17.94 5.46
CA GLY A 544 20.10 17.02 4.34
C GLY A 544 21.11 17.31 3.25
N SER A 545 21.21 16.37 2.32
CA SER A 545 21.92 16.55 1.05
C SER A 545 20.95 16.44 -0.14
N GLY A 546 21.39 16.91 -1.30
CA GLY A 546 20.63 16.80 -2.54
C GLY A 546 19.33 17.60 -2.51
N HIS A 547 18.19 16.94 -2.82
CA HIS A 547 16.87 17.57 -2.82
C HIS A 547 16.41 18.07 -1.44
N ARG A 548 17.03 17.58 -0.37
CA ARG A 548 16.78 18.01 1.02
C ARG A 548 17.87 18.94 1.54
N GLY A 549 18.77 19.40 0.68
CA GLY A 549 19.84 20.31 1.05
C GLY A 549 19.34 21.65 1.59
N GLY A 550 20.03 22.19 2.59
CA GLY A 550 19.69 23.45 3.25
C GLY A 550 18.54 23.36 4.26
N ASN A 551 17.90 22.20 4.39
CA ASN A 551 16.86 21.92 5.37
C ASN A 551 17.26 20.74 6.26
N LEU A 552 16.69 20.67 7.46
CA LEU A 552 16.82 19.49 8.32
C LEU A 552 16.10 18.30 7.70
N SER A 553 16.78 17.17 7.62
CA SER A 553 16.35 15.96 6.89
C SER A 553 16.22 14.72 7.76
N SER A 554 16.82 14.76 8.95
CA SER A 554 16.66 13.77 9.99
C SER A 554 16.77 14.45 11.35
N PHE A 555 16.16 13.84 12.36
CA PHE A 555 16.02 14.40 13.69
C PHE A 555 16.55 13.41 14.71
N LEU A 556 17.32 13.92 15.67
CA LEU A 556 17.71 13.20 16.87
C LEU A 556 16.57 13.33 17.88
N CYS A 557 16.09 12.20 18.36
CA CYS A 557 15.03 12.15 19.36
C CYS A 557 15.57 11.69 20.72
N GLY A 558 15.02 12.26 21.78
CA GLY A 558 15.40 11.99 23.17
C GLY A 558 14.25 11.45 24.01
N LEU A 559 14.61 10.93 25.18
CA LEU A 559 13.70 10.50 26.25
C LEU A 559 14.07 11.22 27.54
N ALA A 560 13.08 11.56 28.37
CA ALA A 560 13.34 12.16 29.68
C ALA A 560 13.93 11.11 30.66
N PRO A 561 14.93 11.47 31.48
CA PRO A 561 15.56 10.56 32.42
C PRO A 561 14.63 10.16 33.59
N PRO A 562 14.90 9.03 34.28
CA PRO A 562 14.07 8.51 35.38
C PRO A 562 13.82 9.49 36.55
N HIS A 563 14.76 10.41 36.79
CA HIS A 563 14.76 11.29 37.96
C HIS A 563 14.53 12.77 37.62
N ALA A 564 13.82 13.10 36.54
CA ALA A 564 13.58 14.50 36.15
C ALA A 564 12.94 15.36 37.27
N LEU A 565 12.20 14.75 38.21
CA LEU A 565 11.63 15.41 39.40
C LEU A 565 12.66 15.80 40.49
N GLY A 566 13.92 15.39 40.36
CA GLY A 566 15.05 15.76 41.23
C GLY A 566 16.33 16.17 40.48
N SER A 567 16.26 16.28 39.15
CA SER A 567 17.32 16.83 38.30
C SER A 567 17.40 18.36 38.52
N PRO A 568 18.60 18.97 38.48
CA PRO A 568 18.74 20.43 38.53
C PRO A 568 17.93 21.14 37.44
N ASN A 569 17.73 20.46 36.31
CA ASN A 569 16.88 20.92 35.21
C ASN A 569 15.86 19.82 34.82
N PRO A 570 14.55 20.08 34.96
CA PRO A 570 13.50 19.14 34.55
C PRO A 570 13.40 18.97 33.03
N GLU A 571 14.00 19.87 32.25
CA GLU A 571 14.02 19.82 30.79
C GLU A 571 15.10 18.88 30.22
N LEU A 572 15.95 18.28 31.06
CA LEU A 572 17.04 17.41 30.60
C LEU A 572 16.50 16.19 29.83
N MET A 573 17.07 15.93 28.65
CA MET A 573 16.72 14.80 27.77
C MET A 573 17.94 13.96 27.41
N TRP A 574 17.77 12.63 27.40
CA TRP A 574 18.78 11.68 26.97
C TRP A 574 18.56 11.26 25.52
N SER A 575 19.59 11.33 24.69
CA SER A 575 19.54 10.84 23.30
C SER A 575 19.14 9.36 23.20
N PHE A 576 18.25 9.05 22.26
CA PHE A 576 17.64 7.73 22.14
C PHE A 576 17.69 7.15 20.72
N CYS A 577 17.18 7.87 19.71
CA CYS A 577 17.18 7.37 18.34
C CYS A 577 17.20 8.50 17.31
N LYS A 578 17.67 8.19 16.09
CA LYS A 578 17.61 9.10 14.94
C LYS A 578 16.53 8.67 13.95
N VAL A 579 15.71 9.61 13.49
CA VAL A 579 14.63 9.35 12.54
C VAL A 579 14.72 10.30 11.33
N GLY A 580 14.68 9.75 10.12
CA GLY A 580 14.66 10.53 8.86
C GLY A 580 13.83 9.88 7.73
N GLY A 581 13.15 8.77 8.05
CA GLY A 581 12.30 8.02 7.13
C GLY A 581 10.84 8.06 7.59
N GLY A 582 9.91 8.00 6.64
CA GLY A 582 8.46 8.04 6.89
C GLY A 582 7.82 9.42 6.69
N MET A 583 8.61 10.50 6.68
CA MET A 583 8.11 11.87 6.49
C MET A 583 7.91 12.23 5.02
N THR A 584 6.75 12.82 4.72
CA THR A 584 6.42 13.46 3.44
C THR A 584 7.02 14.88 3.36
N ALA A 585 7.00 15.48 2.17
CA ALA A 585 7.47 16.87 2.00
C ALA A 585 6.65 17.87 2.84
N GLN A 586 5.35 17.59 3.03
CA GLN A 586 4.45 18.38 3.88
C GLN A 586 4.90 18.31 5.34
N ASP A 587 5.22 17.11 5.84
CA ASP A 587 5.65 16.90 7.24
C ASP A 587 6.94 17.67 7.54
N TYR A 588 7.93 17.64 6.62
CA TYR A 588 9.14 18.44 6.77
C TYR A 588 8.85 19.94 6.80
N ALA A 589 7.92 20.43 5.97
CA ALA A 589 7.53 21.83 5.95
C ALA A 589 6.84 22.24 7.26
N GLU A 590 6.03 21.35 7.83
CA GLU A 590 5.34 21.58 9.09
C GLU A 590 6.28 21.55 10.29
N ILE A 591 7.18 20.56 10.38
CA ILE A 591 8.24 20.53 11.40
C ILE A 591 9.05 21.82 11.35
N ARG A 592 9.43 22.25 10.13
CA ARG A 592 10.14 23.52 9.93
C ARG A 592 9.30 24.70 10.46
N HIS A 593 8.04 24.82 10.07
CA HIS A 593 7.17 25.90 10.52
C HIS A 593 7.05 25.97 12.05
N MET A 594 6.97 24.82 12.73
CA MET A 594 6.84 24.76 14.19
C MET A 594 8.16 25.01 14.95
N THR A 595 9.30 24.74 14.31
CA THR A 595 10.64 24.83 14.92
C THR A 595 11.45 26.03 14.39
N ASP A 596 10.86 26.85 13.51
CA ASP A 596 11.54 27.98 12.89
C ASP A 596 12.01 28.99 13.95
N GLY A 597 13.26 29.43 13.85
CA GLY A 597 13.89 30.35 14.81
C GLY A 597 14.25 29.78 16.18
N LYS A 598 14.05 28.47 16.42
CA LYS A 598 14.32 27.82 17.74
C LYS A 598 15.55 26.91 17.75
N TRP A 599 16.18 26.69 16.60
CA TRP A 599 17.37 25.87 16.46
C TRP A 599 18.62 26.66 16.88
N ASN A 600 19.49 25.99 17.62
CA ASN A 600 20.79 26.49 18.06
C ASN A 600 21.89 25.59 17.50
N ASP A 601 23.02 26.16 17.11
CA ASP A 601 24.16 25.38 16.62
C ASP A 601 24.71 24.48 17.75
N TRP A 602 25.11 23.26 17.39
CA TRP A 602 25.79 22.39 18.36
C TRP A 602 27.26 22.77 18.48
N ASP A 603 27.67 23.21 19.67
CA ASP A 603 29.08 23.46 19.99
C ASP A 603 29.67 22.25 20.72
N LYS A 604 30.64 21.57 20.11
CA LYS A 604 31.35 20.43 20.70
C LYS A 604 32.07 20.81 22.00
N ASN A 605 32.62 22.03 22.08
CA ASN A 605 33.43 22.48 23.21
C ASN A 605 32.56 23.03 24.36
N ASN A 606 31.36 23.49 24.03
CA ASN A 606 30.38 23.96 25.00
C ASN A 606 28.99 23.33 24.72
N PRO A 607 28.85 22.00 24.89
CA PRO A 607 27.60 21.33 24.58
C PRO A 607 26.48 21.76 25.55
N PRO A 608 25.19 21.69 25.14
CA PRO A 608 24.04 22.10 25.93
C PRO A 608 23.71 21.07 27.03
N LEU A 609 24.67 20.79 27.92
CA LEU A 609 24.62 19.73 28.93
C LEU A 609 23.52 19.93 29.98
N GLU A 610 23.05 21.17 30.14
CA GLU A 610 21.92 21.46 30.99
C GLU A 610 20.61 20.84 30.45
N TRP A 611 20.51 20.63 29.12
CA TRP A 611 19.28 20.17 28.46
C TRP A 611 19.44 18.83 27.73
N ILE A 612 20.63 18.45 27.28
CA ILE A 612 20.82 17.27 26.41
C ILE A 612 22.08 16.48 26.81
N GLU A 613 21.91 15.17 27.03
CA GLU A 613 23.03 14.22 27.15
C GLU A 613 23.09 13.25 25.96
N LEU A 614 24.28 13.15 25.35
CA LEU A 614 24.57 12.24 24.24
C LEU A 614 25.16 10.89 24.71
N GLY A 615 25.28 9.92 23.79
CA GLY A 615 26.02 8.69 24.06
C GLY A 615 27.49 8.98 24.35
N GLY A 616 28.14 8.15 25.17
CA GLY A 616 29.55 8.36 25.57
C GLY A 616 29.76 9.44 26.64
N TRP A 617 28.70 10.11 27.09
CA TRP A 617 28.77 11.20 28.08
C TRP A 617 29.52 10.84 29.36
N LEU A 618 29.30 9.63 29.91
CA LEU A 618 29.97 9.15 31.13
C LEU A 618 31.50 9.05 30.98
N ASP A 619 31.98 8.89 29.75
CA ASP A 619 33.39 8.79 29.40
C ASP A 619 33.94 10.12 28.84
N ASN A 620 33.22 11.23 29.01
CA ASN A 620 33.50 12.54 28.39
C ASN A 620 33.55 12.51 26.84
N LEU A 621 32.80 11.59 26.21
CA LEU A 621 32.66 11.47 24.76
C LEU A 621 31.27 11.94 24.30
N GLN A 622 31.15 12.31 23.02
CA GLN A 622 29.90 12.77 22.40
C GLN A 622 29.61 11.96 21.13
N TYR A 623 28.84 10.88 21.27
CA TYR A 623 28.42 10.05 20.15
C TYR A 623 27.10 10.55 19.52
N GLU A 624 26.96 10.40 18.20
CA GLU A 624 25.80 10.83 17.39
C GLU A 624 25.42 12.32 17.54
N MET A 625 26.44 13.19 17.49
CA MET A 625 26.30 14.64 17.59
C MET A 625 25.40 15.24 16.49
N PRO A 626 24.33 16.00 16.81
CA PRO A 626 23.50 16.68 15.81
C PRO A 626 24.18 17.93 15.25
N ASP A 627 23.73 18.40 14.08
CA ASP A 627 24.23 19.66 13.50
C ASP A 627 23.71 20.87 14.29
N VAL A 628 22.44 20.80 14.69
CA VAL A 628 21.74 21.79 15.51
C VAL A 628 20.97 21.10 16.61
N TRP A 629 20.78 21.77 17.74
CA TRP A 629 19.89 21.34 18.81
C TRP A 629 18.75 22.32 19.03
N ILE A 630 17.72 21.83 19.70
CA ILE A 630 16.57 22.63 20.08
C ILE A 630 16.30 22.40 21.56
N LYS A 631 16.00 23.48 22.27
CA LYS A 631 15.64 23.38 23.68
C LYS A 631 14.36 22.55 23.81
N PRO A 632 14.31 21.55 24.70
CA PRO A 632 13.13 20.69 24.85
C PRO A 632 11.82 21.47 25.01
N SER A 633 11.81 22.57 25.78
CA SER A 633 10.64 23.42 25.94
C SER A 633 10.07 24.05 24.66
N GLU A 634 10.89 24.21 23.64
CA GLU A 634 10.54 24.86 22.36
C GLU A 634 10.37 23.85 21.23
N SER A 635 10.67 22.59 21.51
CA SER A 635 10.69 21.49 20.55
C SER A 635 9.31 20.87 20.31
N ILE A 636 9.29 19.82 19.49
CA ILE A 636 8.11 19.07 19.10
C ILE A 636 8.27 17.60 19.48
N VAL A 637 7.13 16.93 19.66
CA VAL A 637 7.07 15.49 19.88
C VAL A 637 6.72 14.79 18.57
N LEU A 638 7.50 13.79 18.20
CA LEU A 638 7.25 12.94 17.04
C LEU A 638 6.78 11.57 17.51
N GLN A 639 5.72 11.08 16.88
CA GLN A 639 5.33 9.69 17.02
C GLN A 639 6.18 8.83 16.09
N ILE A 640 6.92 7.90 16.67
CA ILE A 640 7.87 7.02 16.00
C ILE A 640 7.43 5.57 16.19
N LYS A 641 7.41 4.81 15.10
CA LYS A 641 7.21 3.36 15.13
C LYS A 641 8.52 2.67 14.80
N ALA A 642 8.79 1.53 15.42
CA ALA A 642 9.99 0.75 15.16
C ALA A 642 9.68 -0.74 15.17
N ALA A 643 10.55 -1.52 14.50
CA ALA A 643 10.40 -2.97 14.43
C ALA A 643 10.79 -3.66 15.74
N SER A 644 11.85 -3.18 16.40
CA SER A 644 12.35 -3.73 17.66
C SER A 644 13.25 -2.73 18.39
N VAL A 645 13.54 -3.01 19.66
CA VAL A 645 14.53 -2.28 20.48
C VAL A 645 15.86 -3.02 20.46
N ILE A 646 16.96 -2.30 20.19
CA ILE A 646 18.34 -2.79 20.26
C ILE A 646 18.91 -2.37 21.61
N THR A 647 19.36 -3.31 22.43
CA THR A 647 19.96 -3.04 23.76
C THR A 647 21.49 -3.16 23.71
N GLY A 648 22.19 -2.39 24.55
CA GLY A 648 23.66 -2.39 24.60
C GLY A 648 24.32 -1.45 23.60
N GLU A 649 23.54 -0.60 22.94
CA GLU A 649 24.02 0.42 22.01
C GLU A 649 24.61 1.60 22.79
N LYS A 650 25.90 1.87 22.60
CA LYS A 650 26.62 2.95 23.30
C LYS A 650 26.51 4.30 22.58
N ARG A 651 26.12 4.29 21.30
CA ARG A 651 25.95 5.48 20.46
C ARG A 651 24.93 6.48 21.03
N TYR A 652 23.96 6.00 21.79
CA TYR A 652 22.90 6.81 22.41
C TYR A 652 22.98 6.75 23.93
N ARG A 653 22.61 7.84 24.60
CA ARG A 653 22.73 7.97 26.07
C ARG A 653 21.92 6.94 26.85
N THR A 654 20.77 6.55 26.30
CA THR A 654 19.86 5.58 26.92
C THR A 654 20.39 4.14 26.95
N GLY A 655 21.53 3.85 26.31
CA GLY A 655 22.11 2.50 26.25
C GLY A 655 21.31 1.51 25.37
N CYS A 656 20.33 2.03 24.64
CA CYS A 656 19.50 1.29 23.70
C CYS A 656 19.02 2.22 22.57
N THR A 657 18.50 1.65 21.50
CA THR A 657 17.91 2.42 20.40
C THR A 657 16.85 1.61 19.66
N LEU A 658 16.27 2.21 18.62
CA LEU A 658 15.24 1.60 17.79
C LEU A 658 15.82 1.03 16.50
N ARG A 659 15.40 -0.19 16.13
CA ARG A 659 15.66 -0.74 14.79
C ARG A 659 14.59 -0.27 13.82
N PHE A 660 15.03 0.35 12.72
CA PHE A 660 14.17 0.91 11.67
C PHE A 660 13.12 1.91 12.18
N PRO A 661 13.52 2.97 12.91
CA PRO A 661 12.59 4.00 13.34
C PRO A 661 11.97 4.72 12.14
N ARG A 662 10.64 4.83 12.15
CA ARG A 662 9.85 5.53 11.14
C ARG A 662 8.98 6.57 11.81
N PHE A 663 8.97 7.77 11.24
CA PHE A 663 7.99 8.78 11.57
C PHE A 663 6.59 8.29 11.18
N VAL A 664 5.64 8.49 12.10
CA VAL A 664 4.21 8.24 11.90
C VAL A 664 3.46 9.57 11.81
N ALA A 665 3.63 10.43 12.82
CA ALA A 665 2.91 11.70 12.92
C ALA A 665 3.65 12.72 13.81
N ILE A 666 3.35 14.00 13.61
CA ILE A 666 3.73 15.08 14.54
C ILE A 666 2.68 15.15 15.64
N ARG A 667 3.07 14.98 16.91
CA ARG A 667 2.15 15.01 18.06
C ARG A 667 1.96 16.43 18.56
N LYS A 668 1.15 17.22 17.85
CA LYS A 668 0.80 18.60 18.21
C LYS A 668 0.03 18.70 19.52
N ASP A 669 -0.58 17.60 19.94
CA ASP A 669 -1.32 17.45 21.19
C ASP A 669 -0.40 17.19 22.39
N LYS A 670 0.90 16.99 22.18
CA LYS A 670 1.87 16.70 23.23
C LYS A 670 2.96 17.76 23.31
N ASP A 671 3.27 18.18 24.54
CA ASP A 671 4.46 18.96 24.83
C ASP A 671 5.64 18.05 25.26
N TRP A 672 6.78 18.69 25.52
CA TRP A 672 7.99 18.03 25.97
C TRP A 672 7.87 17.29 27.32
N LYS A 673 6.96 17.72 28.21
CA LYS A 673 6.71 17.07 29.52
C LYS A 673 5.91 15.79 29.35
N GLN A 674 5.10 15.73 28.30
CA GLN A 674 4.28 14.57 27.93
C GLN A 674 4.99 13.62 26.96
N ALA A 675 6.22 13.95 26.57
CA ALA A 675 7.09 13.06 25.80
C ALA A 675 7.46 11.82 26.62
N LEU A 676 7.78 10.74 25.92
CA LEU A 676 8.13 9.47 26.53
C LEU A 676 9.39 9.60 27.40
N ASN A 677 9.34 9.06 28.62
CA ASN A 677 10.48 8.97 29.52
C ASN A 677 11.07 7.56 29.55
N VAL A 678 12.30 7.43 30.07
CA VAL A 678 13.06 6.17 30.08
C VAL A 678 12.33 5.06 30.85
N GLU A 679 11.73 5.35 32.01
CA GLU A 679 11.00 4.35 32.79
C GLU A 679 9.76 3.84 32.05
N SER A 680 8.99 4.75 31.46
CA SER A 680 7.79 4.44 30.71
C SER A 680 8.13 3.67 29.44
N PHE A 681 9.24 4.01 28.78
CA PHE A 681 9.77 3.24 27.66
C PHE A 681 10.10 1.79 28.05
N TRP A 682 10.77 1.57 29.18
CA TRP A 682 11.07 0.22 29.65
C TRP A 682 9.80 -0.56 30.06
N ALA A 683 8.81 0.12 30.64
CA ALA A 683 7.51 -0.48 30.95
C ALA A 683 6.75 -0.88 29.68
N LEU A 684 6.72 -0.01 28.67
CA LEU A 684 6.15 -0.28 27.35
C LEU A 684 6.83 -1.50 26.70
N LYS A 685 8.17 -1.50 26.67
CA LYS A 685 8.95 -2.63 26.18
C LYS A 685 8.63 -3.94 26.91
N SER A 686 8.61 -3.93 28.25
CA SER A 686 8.36 -5.13 29.05
C SER A 686 6.95 -5.69 28.80
N ARG A 687 5.94 -4.81 28.69
CA ARG A 687 4.58 -5.19 28.33
C ARG A 687 4.51 -5.81 26.95
N ALA A 688 5.14 -5.20 25.95
CA ALA A 688 5.19 -5.71 24.58
C ALA A 688 5.89 -7.09 24.49
N GLU A 689 6.99 -7.29 25.23
CA GLU A 689 7.67 -8.59 25.31
C GLU A 689 6.81 -9.66 26.01
N HIS A 690 6.06 -9.28 27.04
CA HIS A 690 5.14 -10.19 27.75
C HIS A 690 3.96 -10.61 26.85
N GLU A 691 3.32 -9.66 26.16
CA GLU A 691 2.25 -9.94 25.20
C GLU A 691 2.72 -10.84 24.06
N LYS A 692 3.94 -10.65 23.56
CA LYS A 692 4.54 -11.51 22.55
C LYS A 692 4.75 -12.93 23.07
N LYS A 693 5.29 -13.09 24.29
CA LYS A 693 5.49 -14.41 24.92
C LYS A 693 4.16 -15.12 25.19
N GLU A 694 3.12 -14.42 25.63
CA GLU A 694 1.79 -15.02 25.84
C GLU A 694 1.15 -15.50 24.52
N LYS A 695 1.31 -14.72 23.45
CA LYS A 695 0.83 -15.12 22.10
C LYS A 695 1.58 -16.36 21.60
N GLU A 696 2.90 -16.42 21.79
CA GLU A 696 3.71 -17.60 21.46
C GLU A 696 3.29 -18.83 22.28
N PHE A 697 3.06 -18.70 23.59
CA PHE A 697 2.61 -19.78 24.47
C PHE A 697 1.25 -20.37 24.05
N LYS A 698 0.29 -19.50 23.68
CA LYS A 698 -1.04 -19.94 23.21
C LYS A 698 -0.97 -20.69 21.88
N VAL A 699 -0.06 -20.30 20.99
CA VAL A 699 0.17 -20.96 19.70
C VAL A 699 0.84 -22.33 19.90
N ASP A 700 1.80 -22.44 20.82
CA ASP A 700 2.44 -23.71 21.15
C ASP A 700 1.51 -24.70 21.86
N ASP A 701 0.59 -24.22 22.70
CA ASP A 701 -0.46 -25.06 23.29
C ASP A 701 -1.48 -25.55 22.24
N ALA A 702 -1.80 -24.72 21.25
CA ALA A 702 -2.61 -25.12 20.10
C ALA A 702 -1.90 -26.20 19.27
N ARG A 703 -0.58 -26.10 19.09
CA ARG A 703 0.26 -27.12 18.42
C ARG A 703 0.32 -28.43 19.22
N LYS A 704 0.50 -28.37 20.55
CA LYS A 704 0.51 -29.57 21.42
C LYS A 704 -0.84 -30.30 21.42
N LYS A 705 -1.96 -29.57 21.36
CA LYS A 705 -3.30 -30.17 21.20
C LYS A 705 -3.49 -30.84 19.84
N ARG A 706 -2.90 -30.28 18.76
CA ARG A 706 -2.94 -30.86 17.40
C ARG A 706 -2.07 -32.13 17.27
N ALA A 707 -0.92 -32.17 17.92
CA ALA A 707 0.01 -33.31 17.89
C ALA A 707 -0.54 -34.58 18.59
N LYS A 708 -1.45 -34.44 19.57
CA LYS A 708 -2.04 -35.58 20.31
C LYS A 708 -3.08 -36.40 19.54
N ARG A 709 -3.53 -35.96 18.35
CA ARG A 709 -4.61 -36.62 17.58
C ARG A 709 -4.15 -37.57 16.46
N SER A 710 -2.85 -37.80 16.29
CA SER A 710 -2.32 -38.66 15.23
C SER A 710 -1.69 -39.94 15.80
N ARG A 711 -2.42 -41.06 15.79
CA ARG A 711 -1.83 -42.41 15.82
C ARG A 711 -2.59 -43.39 14.91
N LYS A 712 -1.82 -43.89 13.93
CA LYS A 712 -1.93 -45.08 13.05
C LYS A 712 -3.25 -45.38 12.31
N LYS A 713 -3.21 -45.22 10.97
CA LYS A 713 -4.03 -45.96 10.00
C LYS A 713 -3.44 -47.36 9.78
N GLU A 714 -4.30 -48.38 9.77
CA GLU A 714 -4.04 -49.68 9.13
C GLU A 714 -4.48 -49.63 7.66
N LEU A 715 -3.83 -50.47 6.84
CA LEU A 715 -4.00 -50.63 5.40
C LEU A 715 -4.96 -51.80 5.07
N THR A 716 -5.33 -51.91 3.78
CA THR A 716 -6.10 -52.95 3.03
C THR A 716 -7.64 -52.79 3.04
N VAL A 717 -8.43 -52.97 1.97
CA VAL A 717 -8.33 -53.65 0.65
C VAL A 717 -9.18 -52.90 -0.40
N ILE A 718 -8.81 -53.02 -1.68
CA ILE A 718 -9.48 -52.49 -2.88
C ILE A 718 -10.84 -53.19 -3.15
N GLY A 719 -11.88 -52.40 -3.41
CA GLY A 719 -13.01 -52.76 -4.27
C GLY A 719 -14.37 -52.99 -3.60
N ALA A 720 -15.22 -51.94 -3.61
CA ALA A 720 -16.66 -51.95 -3.89
C ALA A 720 -17.28 -50.62 -3.42
N ASP A 721 -17.85 -49.85 -4.36
CA ASP A 721 -18.73 -48.69 -4.20
C ASP A 721 -18.63 -47.89 -2.88
N GLU A 722 -17.76 -46.88 -2.85
CA GLU A 722 -17.73 -45.89 -1.79
C GLU A 722 -18.97 -44.96 -1.90
N GLN A 723 -19.96 -45.18 -1.03
CA GLN A 723 -20.85 -44.12 -0.60
C GLN A 723 -20.03 -43.04 0.10
N VAL A 724 -19.82 -41.92 -0.58
CA VAL A 724 -19.22 -40.70 -0.01
C VAL A 724 -20.13 -40.21 1.13
N LYS A 725 -19.72 -40.42 2.38
CA LYS A 725 -20.30 -39.74 3.55
C LYS A 725 -19.55 -38.43 3.78
N THR A 726 -20.08 -37.33 3.25
CA THR A 726 -19.74 -35.98 3.71
C THR A 726 -20.44 -35.69 5.05
N PRO A 727 -19.78 -35.03 6.01
CA PRO A 727 -20.41 -34.63 7.27
C PRO A 727 -21.38 -33.48 7.01
N TYR A 728 -22.68 -33.74 7.17
CA TYR A 728 -23.75 -32.76 7.00
C TYR A 728 -24.11 -32.13 8.36
N ALA A 729 -24.08 -30.80 8.44
CA ALA A 729 -24.27 -30.01 9.66
C ALA A 729 -25.71 -29.50 9.87
N GLY A 730 -26.68 -29.99 9.08
CA GLY A 730 -28.08 -29.53 9.09
C GLY A 730 -28.43 -28.65 7.87
N PRO A 731 -29.72 -28.43 7.58
CA PRO A 731 -30.15 -27.64 6.42
C PRO A 731 -29.92 -26.15 6.66
N GLU A 732 -29.30 -25.48 5.68
CA GLU A 732 -29.09 -24.03 5.68
C GLU A 732 -30.39 -23.28 5.35
N THR A 733 -31.28 -23.90 4.57
CA THR A 733 -32.60 -23.33 4.21
C THR A 733 -33.70 -24.38 4.31
N ALA A 734 -34.96 -23.93 4.41
CA ALA A 734 -36.14 -24.79 4.46
C ALA A 734 -36.92 -24.82 3.13
N LEU A 735 -36.27 -24.51 1.99
CA LEU A 735 -36.93 -24.34 0.69
C LEU A 735 -37.67 -25.60 0.22
N PHE A 736 -37.08 -26.78 0.43
CA PHE A 736 -37.64 -28.07 0.02
C PHE A 736 -38.18 -28.88 1.20
N ASN A 737 -38.49 -28.21 2.32
CA ASN A 737 -38.93 -28.90 3.53
C ASN A 737 -40.19 -29.75 3.29
N GLY A 738 -40.17 -30.99 3.74
CA GLY A 738 -41.25 -31.97 3.54
C GLY A 738 -41.28 -32.63 2.16
N MET A 739 -40.44 -32.23 1.21
CA MET A 739 -40.40 -32.82 -0.13
C MET A 739 -39.42 -34.00 -0.22
N SER A 740 -39.75 -34.98 -1.06
CA SER A 740 -38.90 -36.15 -1.33
C SER A 740 -38.46 -36.19 -2.78
N PHE A 741 -37.16 -36.37 -3.02
CA PHE A 741 -36.56 -36.37 -4.34
C PHE A 741 -35.88 -37.69 -4.66
N TYR A 742 -36.09 -38.16 -5.88
CA TYR A 742 -35.37 -39.30 -6.45
C TYR A 742 -34.50 -38.81 -7.62
N ILE A 743 -33.17 -38.76 -7.39
CA ILE A 743 -32.20 -38.26 -8.36
C ILE A 743 -31.60 -39.43 -9.16
N ILE A 744 -31.90 -39.46 -10.46
CA ILE A 744 -31.65 -40.61 -11.34
C ILE A 744 -30.34 -40.47 -12.14
N THR A 745 -29.92 -39.25 -12.46
CA THR A 745 -28.78 -38.96 -13.35
C THR A 745 -27.45 -38.73 -12.61
N GLY A 746 -26.32 -38.83 -13.34
CA GLY A 746 -24.97 -38.44 -12.93
C GLY A 746 -24.25 -37.56 -13.95
N ALA A 747 -24.95 -36.93 -14.89
CA ALA A 747 -24.34 -36.16 -15.97
C ALA A 747 -23.95 -34.73 -15.53
N ALA A 748 -22.67 -34.38 -15.74
CA ALA A 748 -22.10 -33.07 -15.46
C ALA A 748 -22.27 -32.04 -16.61
N LYS A 749 -23.13 -32.27 -17.61
CA LYS A 749 -23.36 -31.28 -18.69
C LYS A 749 -24.83 -31.29 -19.11
N PRO A 750 -25.45 -30.12 -19.36
CA PRO A 750 -24.86 -28.77 -19.38
C PRO A 750 -24.72 -28.10 -18.00
N ILE A 751 -25.34 -28.66 -16.96
CA ILE A 751 -25.49 -28.03 -15.64
C ILE A 751 -24.22 -28.11 -14.75
N ASN A 752 -23.19 -28.89 -15.14
CA ASN A 752 -21.92 -29.04 -14.40
C ASN A 752 -22.07 -29.39 -12.92
N LYS A 753 -23.02 -30.29 -12.59
CA LYS A 753 -23.21 -30.86 -11.25
C LYS A 753 -23.36 -32.37 -11.28
N THR A 754 -22.66 -33.04 -10.38
CA THR A 754 -22.72 -34.49 -10.17
C THR A 754 -23.97 -34.88 -9.37
N LYS A 755 -24.31 -36.18 -9.39
CA LYS A 755 -25.41 -36.74 -8.59
C LYS A 755 -25.28 -36.40 -7.11
N ALA A 756 -24.07 -36.55 -6.55
CA ALA A 756 -23.80 -36.29 -5.13
C ALA A 756 -23.99 -34.81 -4.77
N GLU A 757 -23.60 -33.90 -5.67
CA GLU A 757 -23.80 -32.45 -5.47
C GLU A 757 -25.28 -32.06 -5.56
N LEU A 758 -26.06 -32.66 -6.46
CA LEU A 758 -27.51 -32.44 -6.52
C LEU A 758 -28.21 -33.00 -5.27
N GLU A 759 -27.82 -34.18 -4.80
CA GLU A 759 -28.32 -34.74 -3.54
C GLU A 759 -27.96 -33.86 -2.33
N GLN A 760 -26.76 -33.29 -2.32
CA GLN A 760 -26.33 -32.36 -1.30
C GLN A 760 -27.11 -31.03 -1.37
N LEU A 761 -27.36 -30.49 -2.57
CA LEU A 761 -28.16 -29.27 -2.74
C LEU A 761 -29.58 -29.45 -2.20
N VAL A 762 -30.22 -30.57 -2.50
CA VAL A 762 -31.54 -30.88 -1.94
C VAL A 762 -31.49 -30.98 -0.42
N LYS A 763 -30.50 -31.69 0.14
CA LYS A 763 -30.34 -31.82 1.60
C LYS A 763 -30.05 -30.48 2.29
N VAL A 764 -29.13 -29.67 1.76
CA VAL A 764 -28.78 -28.35 2.32
C VAL A 764 -30.00 -27.43 2.34
N ASN A 765 -30.93 -27.59 1.40
CA ASN A 765 -32.16 -26.80 1.32
C ASN A 765 -33.39 -27.51 1.94
N GLY A 766 -33.18 -28.50 2.82
CA GLY A 766 -34.23 -29.11 3.65
C GLY A 766 -35.04 -30.23 3.00
N GLY A 767 -34.69 -30.68 1.80
CA GLY A 767 -35.36 -31.78 1.10
C GLY A 767 -34.81 -33.17 1.43
N ASN A 768 -35.65 -34.19 1.31
CA ASN A 768 -35.30 -35.57 1.56
C ASN A 768 -34.90 -36.30 0.28
N ILE A 769 -33.81 -37.07 0.31
CA ILE A 769 -33.41 -37.94 -0.80
C ILE A 769 -33.92 -39.36 -0.54
N VAL A 770 -34.65 -39.93 -1.49
CA VAL A 770 -35.14 -41.32 -1.44
C VAL A 770 -34.42 -42.20 -2.44
N ALA A 771 -34.28 -43.48 -2.12
CA ALA A 771 -33.61 -44.46 -2.99
C ALA A 771 -34.51 -45.03 -4.10
N THR A 772 -35.82 -44.80 -4.03
CA THR A 772 -36.83 -45.32 -4.98
C THR A 772 -37.90 -44.26 -5.29
N HIS A 773 -38.53 -44.35 -6.46
CA HIS A 773 -39.63 -43.46 -6.90
C HIS A 773 -41.03 -44.06 -6.61
N THR A 774 -41.14 -44.93 -5.62
CA THR A 774 -42.36 -45.72 -5.35
C THR A 774 -43.50 -44.89 -4.75
N ASN A 775 -43.20 -43.82 -3.99
CA ASN A 775 -44.21 -42.94 -3.38
C ASN A 775 -44.70 -41.89 -4.40
N SER A 776 -46.02 -41.72 -4.57
CA SER A 776 -46.66 -40.78 -5.51
C SER A 776 -46.18 -39.33 -5.38
N GLU A 777 -45.78 -38.93 -4.17
CA GLU A 777 -45.35 -37.56 -3.86
C GLU A 777 -43.85 -37.29 -4.13
N THR A 778 -43.11 -38.29 -4.62
CA THR A 778 -41.67 -38.15 -4.92
C THR A 778 -41.41 -37.45 -6.26
N ILE A 779 -40.62 -36.38 -6.23
CA ILE A 779 -40.18 -35.64 -7.42
C ILE A 779 -39.00 -36.38 -8.07
N CYS A 780 -39.15 -36.77 -9.33
CA CYS A 780 -38.11 -37.46 -10.09
C CYS A 780 -37.26 -36.46 -10.88
N ILE A 781 -35.96 -36.40 -10.56
CA ILE A 781 -35.02 -35.47 -11.21
C ILE A 781 -34.04 -36.26 -12.07
N ALA A 782 -33.98 -35.93 -13.36
CA ALA A 782 -33.04 -36.55 -14.29
C ALA A 782 -32.63 -35.60 -15.43
N GLU A 783 -31.38 -35.76 -15.87
CA GLU A 783 -30.85 -35.17 -17.09
C GLU A 783 -30.47 -36.30 -18.05
N GLY A 784 -30.86 -36.18 -19.32
CA GLY A 784 -30.70 -37.24 -20.33
C GLY A 784 -31.62 -38.46 -20.14
N ASN A 785 -31.38 -39.54 -20.89
CA ASN A 785 -32.27 -40.72 -20.95
C ASN A 785 -31.58 -42.03 -20.52
N PRO A 786 -31.07 -42.18 -19.27
CA PRO A 786 -30.51 -43.44 -18.79
C PRO A 786 -31.59 -44.54 -18.73
N ILE A 787 -31.18 -45.81 -18.70
CA ILE A 787 -32.08 -47.00 -18.77
C ILE A 787 -33.24 -46.92 -17.77
N ARG A 788 -32.99 -46.41 -16.55
CA ARG A 788 -34.02 -46.21 -15.52
C ARG A 788 -35.04 -45.12 -15.88
N VAL A 789 -34.61 -44.03 -16.52
CA VAL A 789 -35.52 -42.98 -17.03
C VAL A 789 -36.37 -43.53 -18.17
N ALA A 790 -35.76 -44.27 -19.12
CA ALA A 790 -36.50 -44.91 -20.20
C ALA A 790 -37.57 -45.88 -19.69
N SER A 791 -37.28 -46.62 -18.61
CA SER A 791 -38.26 -47.49 -17.95
C SER A 791 -39.42 -46.72 -17.33
N ILE A 792 -39.16 -45.57 -16.69
CA ILE A 792 -40.21 -44.74 -16.07
C ILE A 792 -41.06 -44.06 -17.15
N LYS A 793 -40.42 -43.53 -18.22
CA LYS A 793 -41.11 -42.97 -19.39
C LYS A 793 -42.03 -44.00 -20.05
N LYS A 794 -41.54 -45.24 -20.26
CA LYS A 794 -42.33 -46.33 -20.85
C LYS A 794 -43.50 -46.76 -19.95
N ALA A 795 -43.34 -46.68 -18.63
CA ALA A 795 -44.42 -46.96 -17.70
C ALA A 795 -45.48 -45.86 -17.68
N GLY A 796 -45.13 -44.61 -18.06
CA GLY A 796 -46.05 -43.48 -18.15
C GLY A 796 -46.66 -43.03 -16.81
N THR A 797 -46.12 -43.50 -15.68
CA THR A 797 -46.74 -43.29 -14.36
C THR A 797 -46.23 -42.07 -13.61
N ARG A 798 -45.21 -41.35 -14.12
CA ARG A 798 -44.52 -40.25 -13.41
C ARG A 798 -44.02 -39.16 -14.33
N ASN A 799 -44.09 -37.92 -13.86
CA ASN A 799 -43.37 -36.79 -14.43
C ASN A 799 -41.89 -36.87 -14.04
N ILE A 800 -41.01 -36.50 -14.98
CA ILE A 800 -39.57 -36.44 -14.80
C ILE A 800 -39.13 -35.02 -15.15
N PHE A 801 -38.46 -34.36 -14.22
CA PHE A 801 -38.03 -32.98 -14.37
C PHE A 801 -36.51 -32.88 -14.49
N ARG A 802 -36.05 -31.86 -15.21
CA ARG A 802 -34.63 -31.54 -15.37
C ARG A 802 -34.07 -30.94 -14.06
N PRO A 803 -32.78 -31.14 -13.74
CA PRO A 803 -32.15 -30.50 -12.57
C PRO A 803 -32.19 -28.96 -12.61
N GLN A 804 -32.40 -28.38 -13.79
CA GLN A 804 -32.58 -26.93 -14.02
C GLN A 804 -33.57 -26.32 -13.02
N TRP A 805 -34.72 -26.96 -12.80
CA TRP A 805 -35.76 -26.46 -11.90
C TRP A 805 -35.29 -26.33 -10.45
N LEU A 806 -34.47 -27.26 -9.95
CA LEU A 806 -33.90 -27.18 -8.60
C LEU A 806 -33.01 -25.94 -8.46
N LEU A 807 -32.18 -25.68 -9.47
CA LEU A 807 -31.24 -24.57 -9.45
C LEU A 807 -31.98 -23.23 -9.53
N GLU A 808 -33.04 -23.17 -10.31
CA GLU A 808 -33.84 -21.97 -10.47
C GLU A 808 -34.73 -21.70 -9.27
N CYS A 809 -35.29 -22.73 -8.61
CA CYS A 809 -35.93 -22.55 -7.31
C CYS A 809 -34.96 -22.01 -6.27
N ILE A 810 -33.72 -22.50 -6.24
CA ILE A 810 -32.67 -22.00 -5.32
C ILE A 810 -32.25 -20.57 -5.71
N LYS A 811 -32.14 -20.27 -7.01
CA LYS A 811 -31.80 -18.93 -7.52
C LYS A 811 -32.90 -17.93 -7.16
N GLN A 812 -34.15 -18.28 -7.42
CA GLN A 812 -35.32 -17.47 -7.12
C GLN A 812 -35.46 -17.25 -5.60
N ALA A 813 -35.27 -18.29 -4.77
CA ALA A 813 -35.27 -18.15 -3.32
C ALA A 813 -34.18 -17.20 -2.79
N LYS A 814 -33.06 -17.07 -3.50
CA LYS A 814 -32.01 -16.07 -3.18
C LYS A 814 -32.39 -14.67 -3.65
N SER A 815 -33.19 -14.53 -4.70
CA SER A 815 -33.73 -13.23 -5.11
C SER A 815 -34.87 -12.78 -4.19
N ASP A 816 -35.69 -13.71 -3.71
CA ASP A 816 -36.86 -13.47 -2.86
C ASP A 816 -36.55 -13.40 -1.35
N ILE A 817 -35.34 -13.00 -0.96
CA ILE A 817 -34.92 -12.90 0.45
C ILE A 817 -35.91 -12.02 1.25
N GLY A 818 -36.58 -12.63 2.23
CA GLY A 818 -37.58 -11.98 3.09
C GLY A 818 -39.03 -12.21 2.69
N ARG A 819 -39.31 -12.92 1.59
CA ARG A 819 -40.64 -13.38 1.19
C ARG A 819 -40.85 -14.87 1.57
N PRO A 820 -42.09 -15.38 1.64
CA PRO A 820 -42.34 -16.80 1.85
C PRO A 820 -41.63 -17.61 0.75
N ASN A 821 -41.00 -18.72 1.11
CA ASN A 821 -40.39 -19.63 0.13
C ASN A 821 -41.49 -20.21 -0.77
N VAL A 822 -41.68 -19.63 -1.95
CA VAL A 822 -42.58 -20.13 -2.99
C VAL A 822 -41.75 -20.94 -3.98
N LEU A 823 -42.17 -22.17 -4.26
CA LEU A 823 -41.55 -22.99 -5.28
C LEU A 823 -42.06 -22.56 -6.65
N LEU A 824 -41.14 -22.48 -7.62
CA LEU A 824 -41.52 -22.17 -9.00
C LEU A 824 -42.43 -23.27 -9.55
N PRO A 825 -43.50 -22.92 -10.28
CA PRO A 825 -44.29 -23.91 -11.00
C PRO A 825 -43.42 -24.61 -12.06
N PHE A 826 -43.84 -25.80 -12.47
CA PHE A 826 -43.15 -26.53 -13.53
C PHE A 826 -43.53 -25.94 -14.88
N GLU A 827 -42.55 -25.37 -15.58
CA GLU A 827 -42.68 -24.87 -16.95
C GLU A 827 -42.27 -25.96 -17.94
N PRO A 828 -42.64 -25.86 -19.22
CA PRO A 828 -42.32 -26.88 -20.24
C PRO A 828 -40.81 -27.16 -20.34
N ARG A 829 -39.99 -26.13 -20.14
CA ARG A 829 -38.52 -26.25 -20.13
C ARG A 829 -37.96 -27.07 -18.96
N HIS A 830 -38.69 -27.15 -17.84
CA HIS A 830 -38.32 -27.98 -16.69
C HIS A 830 -38.68 -29.45 -16.90
N VAL A 831 -39.58 -29.75 -17.82
CA VAL A 831 -40.13 -31.09 -18.03
C VAL A 831 -39.27 -31.88 -19.01
N LEU A 832 -38.73 -33.02 -18.55
CA LEU A 832 -38.06 -34.01 -19.39
C LEU A 832 -39.05 -35.07 -19.92
N PHE A 833 -40.09 -35.36 -19.15
CA PHE A 833 -41.23 -36.18 -19.53
C PHE A 833 -42.40 -35.84 -18.61
N SER A 834 -43.57 -35.64 -19.20
CA SER A 834 -44.84 -35.39 -18.55
C SER A 834 -45.80 -36.53 -18.84
N LYS A 835 -46.78 -36.72 -17.96
CA LYS A 835 -47.99 -37.46 -18.28
C LYS A 835 -48.95 -36.54 -19.03
N GLU A 836 -49.76 -37.11 -19.90
CA GLU A 836 -50.78 -36.39 -20.68
C GLU A 836 -51.74 -35.57 -19.79
N GLU A 837 -52.06 -36.05 -18.58
CA GLU A 837 -52.94 -35.35 -17.63
C GLU A 837 -52.33 -34.07 -17.02
N ASP A 838 -51.00 -33.92 -17.02
CA ASP A 838 -50.30 -32.79 -16.39
C ASP A 838 -49.72 -31.79 -17.43
N GLU A 839 -49.72 -32.13 -18.73
CA GLU A 839 -49.10 -31.34 -19.80
C GLU A 839 -49.73 -29.95 -19.95
N ASP A 840 -51.06 -29.86 -19.97
CA ASP A 840 -51.77 -28.59 -20.09
C ASP A 840 -51.46 -27.67 -18.89
N SER A 841 -51.29 -28.25 -17.69
CA SER A 841 -50.93 -27.49 -16.49
C SER A 841 -49.50 -26.95 -16.55
N PHE A 842 -48.57 -27.64 -17.21
CA PHE A 842 -47.19 -27.15 -17.35
C PHE A 842 -47.09 -26.10 -18.45
N ASN A 843 -47.77 -26.31 -19.58
CA ASN A 843 -47.81 -25.36 -20.69
C ASN A 843 -48.49 -24.04 -20.30
N GLY A 844 -49.51 -24.08 -19.45
CA GLY A 844 -50.19 -22.87 -18.95
C GLY A 844 -49.37 -22.02 -17.98
N ASN A 845 -48.15 -22.42 -17.59
CA ASN A 845 -47.26 -21.62 -16.74
C ASN A 845 -46.36 -20.67 -17.52
N THR A 846 -46.42 -20.72 -18.86
CA THR A 846 -45.76 -19.77 -19.77
C THR A 846 -46.77 -19.18 -20.74
N ASP A 847 -46.49 -18.01 -21.31
CA ASP A 847 -47.31 -17.45 -22.39
C ASP A 847 -47.10 -18.20 -23.72
N ASP A 848 -47.82 -17.75 -24.77
CA ASP A 848 -47.76 -18.36 -26.11
C ASP A 848 -46.36 -18.28 -26.76
N TYR A 849 -45.45 -17.46 -26.23
CA TYR A 849 -44.10 -17.24 -26.71
C TYR A 849 -43.01 -17.83 -25.79
N GLY A 850 -43.42 -18.48 -24.69
CA GLY A 850 -42.52 -19.14 -23.74
C GLY A 850 -41.97 -18.23 -22.63
N ASP A 851 -42.52 -17.03 -22.45
CA ASP A 851 -42.25 -16.16 -21.30
C ASP A 851 -42.91 -16.74 -20.04
N SER A 852 -42.20 -16.73 -18.92
CA SER A 852 -42.69 -17.33 -17.67
C SER A 852 -43.50 -16.34 -16.86
N PHE A 853 -44.64 -16.79 -16.33
CA PHE A 853 -45.45 -15.98 -15.42
C PHE A 853 -44.90 -15.90 -13.99
N ALA A 854 -43.93 -16.76 -13.63
CA ALA A 854 -43.57 -17.00 -12.23
C ALA A 854 -42.10 -16.76 -11.87
N ARG A 855 -41.24 -16.45 -12.84
CA ARG A 855 -39.81 -16.14 -12.61
C ARG A 855 -39.36 -14.98 -13.48
N ASP A 856 -38.32 -14.30 -13.04
CA ASP A 856 -37.71 -13.24 -13.83
C ASP A 856 -36.99 -13.82 -15.06
N VAL A 857 -37.23 -13.21 -16.22
CA VAL A 857 -36.57 -13.54 -17.48
C VAL A 857 -35.31 -12.68 -17.63
N ASP A 858 -34.18 -13.32 -17.96
CA ASP A 858 -32.93 -12.60 -18.20
C ASP A 858 -32.85 -12.05 -19.62
N ILE A 859 -31.90 -11.14 -19.87
CA ILE A 859 -31.80 -10.41 -21.14
C ILE A 859 -31.58 -11.38 -22.31
N GLU A 860 -30.77 -12.43 -22.13
CA GLU A 860 -30.49 -13.41 -23.18
C GLU A 860 -31.75 -14.22 -23.55
N GLU A 861 -32.53 -14.60 -22.54
CA GLU A 861 -33.81 -15.28 -22.73
C GLU A 861 -34.87 -14.36 -23.36
N LEU A 862 -34.96 -13.10 -22.92
CA LEU A 862 -35.88 -12.11 -23.48
C LEU A 862 -35.56 -11.81 -24.95
N GLU A 863 -34.27 -11.64 -25.30
CA GLU A 863 -33.84 -11.45 -26.69
C GLU A 863 -34.25 -12.63 -27.57
N LYS A 864 -34.19 -13.85 -27.02
CA LYS A 864 -34.60 -15.05 -27.74
C LYS A 864 -36.12 -15.12 -27.93
N ILE A 865 -36.90 -14.84 -26.89
CA ILE A 865 -38.37 -14.79 -26.96
C ILE A 865 -38.80 -13.75 -28.01
N LEU A 866 -38.23 -12.55 -27.96
CA LEU A 866 -38.52 -11.47 -28.91
C LEU A 866 -38.08 -11.80 -30.35
N ALA A 867 -37.00 -12.56 -30.53
CA ALA A 867 -36.55 -13.01 -31.84
C ALA A 867 -37.45 -14.09 -32.45
N ASP A 868 -38.02 -14.95 -31.61
CA ASP A 868 -38.92 -16.04 -32.00
C ASP A 868 -40.37 -15.55 -32.23
N MET A 869 -40.71 -14.34 -31.76
CA MET A 869 -42.01 -13.70 -32.03
C MET A 869 -42.18 -13.38 -33.53
N PRO A 870 -43.36 -13.67 -34.12
CA PRO A 870 -43.65 -13.33 -35.50
C PRO A 870 -43.64 -11.81 -35.70
N LYS A 871 -42.90 -11.34 -36.72
CA LYS A 871 -42.87 -9.94 -37.11
C LYS A 871 -44.17 -9.58 -37.84
N PHE A 872 -45.02 -8.80 -37.19
CA PHE A 872 -46.18 -8.19 -37.84
C PHE A 872 -45.72 -6.95 -38.61
N GLU A 873 -45.76 -7.01 -39.94
CA GLU A 873 -45.65 -5.84 -40.81
C GLU A 873 -47.08 -5.46 -41.22
N ASP A 874 -47.60 -4.37 -40.66
CA ASP A 874 -48.74 -3.65 -41.23
C ASP A 874 -48.48 -2.14 -41.09
N ASP A 875 -48.61 -1.43 -42.22
CA ASP A 875 -48.10 -0.07 -42.46
C ASP A 875 -49.07 1.07 -42.08
N ASP A 876 -50.15 0.81 -41.34
CA ASP A 876 -51.14 1.85 -40.98
C ASP A 876 -51.65 1.70 -39.52
N TYR A 877 -50.80 2.00 -38.54
CA TYR A 877 -51.22 2.04 -37.12
C TYR A 877 -50.84 3.35 -36.42
N ASP A 878 -51.84 4.06 -35.87
CA ASP A 878 -51.65 5.17 -34.94
C ASP A 878 -51.55 4.61 -33.51
N ALA A 879 -50.35 4.68 -32.94
CA ALA A 879 -50.07 4.18 -31.60
C ALA A 879 -50.92 4.85 -30.49
N ASN A 880 -51.45 6.05 -30.74
CA ASN A 880 -52.34 6.70 -29.78
C ASN A 880 -53.76 6.12 -29.83
N GLU A 881 -54.22 5.70 -31.00
CA GLU A 881 -55.56 5.11 -31.21
C GLU A 881 -55.64 3.71 -30.58
N ILE A 882 -54.55 2.94 -30.67
CA ILE A 882 -54.39 1.63 -29.98
C ILE A 882 -54.35 1.80 -28.46
N MET A 883 -53.66 2.83 -27.96
CA MET A 883 -53.64 3.14 -26.52
C MET A 883 -55.02 3.59 -26.04
N ASP A 884 -55.77 4.34 -26.84
CA ASP A 884 -57.15 4.70 -26.51
C ASP A 884 -58.07 3.47 -26.53
N GLU A 885 -57.91 2.52 -27.47
CA GLU A 885 -58.68 1.26 -27.52
C GLU A 885 -58.30 0.24 -26.42
N LEU A 886 -57.03 0.15 -26.00
CA LEU A 886 -56.57 -0.77 -24.94
C LEU A 886 -57.05 -0.39 -23.54
N PHE A 887 -57.44 0.87 -23.35
CA PHE A 887 -57.86 1.42 -22.05
C PHE A 887 -59.32 1.93 -22.04
N ASP A 888 -60.07 1.74 -23.13
CA ASP A 888 -61.52 1.98 -23.15
C ASP A 888 -62.26 0.74 -22.62
N ASP A 889 -62.69 0.89 -21.38
CA ASP A 889 -63.63 0.06 -20.64
C ASP A 889 -63.11 -1.28 -20.04
N ASP A 890 -63.10 -1.30 -18.70
CA ASP A 890 -63.00 -2.42 -17.75
C ASP A 890 -61.63 -2.89 -17.19
N VAL A 891 -60.47 -2.42 -17.66
CA VAL A 891 -59.15 -2.74 -17.01
C VAL A 891 -58.79 -1.71 -15.94
N LEU A 892 -59.67 -1.50 -14.96
CA LEU A 892 -59.61 -0.32 -14.08
C LEU A 892 -58.82 -0.49 -12.76
N GLU A 893 -58.28 -1.66 -12.43
CA GLU A 893 -57.64 -1.92 -11.12
C GLU A 893 -56.32 -2.72 -11.20
N GLY A 894 -55.59 -2.63 -12.31
CA GLY A 894 -54.29 -3.29 -12.45
C GLY A 894 -53.17 -2.57 -11.66
N PRO A 895 -52.22 -3.31 -11.05
CA PRO A 895 -51.05 -2.73 -10.37
C PRO A 895 -50.15 -1.87 -11.27
N GLY A 896 -50.36 -1.87 -12.60
CA GLY A 896 -49.70 -0.99 -13.56
C GLY A 896 -50.24 0.45 -13.61
N CYS A 897 -51.35 0.79 -12.96
CA CYS A 897 -51.97 2.12 -13.03
C CYS A 897 -51.66 3.03 -11.81
N MET A 898 -50.47 2.89 -11.21
CA MET A 898 -50.11 3.53 -9.93
C MET A 898 -50.17 5.06 -9.91
N PHE A 899 -50.00 5.72 -11.06
CA PHE A 899 -50.00 7.18 -11.19
C PHE A 899 -51.25 7.73 -11.87
N ARG A 900 -52.30 6.92 -12.01
CA ARG A 900 -53.57 7.34 -12.60
C ARG A 900 -54.20 8.49 -11.81
N GLY A 901 -54.60 9.54 -12.52
CA GLY A 901 -55.13 10.78 -11.93
C GLY A 901 -54.05 11.80 -11.52
N LEU A 902 -52.77 11.44 -11.60
CA LEU A 902 -51.66 12.37 -11.45
C LEU A 902 -51.36 13.03 -12.79
N ARG A 903 -51.18 14.35 -12.75
CA ARG A 903 -50.61 15.13 -13.87
C ARG A 903 -49.19 15.51 -13.49
N MET A 904 -48.20 15.06 -14.23
CA MET A 904 -46.78 15.20 -13.87
C MET A 904 -46.04 16.00 -14.95
N TYR A 905 -45.18 16.92 -14.52
CA TYR A 905 -44.27 17.63 -15.42
C TYR A 905 -42.85 17.11 -15.18
N VAL A 906 -42.16 16.67 -16.23
CA VAL A 906 -40.77 16.23 -16.15
C VAL A 906 -39.88 17.34 -16.70
N ALA A 907 -39.07 17.96 -15.84
CA ALA A 907 -38.33 19.17 -16.19
C ALA A 907 -36.92 18.82 -16.70
N GLY A 908 -36.81 18.64 -18.02
CA GLY A 908 -35.54 18.40 -18.72
C GLY A 908 -35.61 17.28 -19.76
N ASP A 909 -34.54 17.16 -20.54
CA ASP A 909 -34.42 16.23 -21.67
C ASP A 909 -33.16 15.34 -21.58
N ASP A 910 -32.70 15.06 -20.35
CA ASP A 910 -31.65 14.09 -20.14
C ASP A 910 -32.18 12.64 -20.21
N MET A 911 -31.29 11.69 -20.45
CA MET A 911 -31.63 10.28 -20.67
C MET A 911 -32.33 9.64 -19.46
N VAL A 912 -32.07 10.12 -18.22
CA VAL A 912 -32.68 9.62 -16.99
C VAL A 912 -34.11 10.15 -16.85
N LEU A 913 -34.33 11.43 -17.18
CA LEU A 913 -35.65 12.04 -17.22
C LEU A 913 -36.50 11.49 -18.37
N GLU A 914 -35.89 11.13 -19.49
CA GLU A 914 -36.60 10.49 -20.59
C GLU A 914 -37.08 9.07 -20.22
N ALA A 915 -36.25 8.31 -19.49
CA ALA A 915 -36.67 7.05 -18.89
C ALA A 915 -37.79 7.27 -17.85
N ALA A 916 -37.68 8.31 -17.02
CA ALA A 916 -38.73 8.66 -16.05
C ALA A 916 -40.05 9.05 -16.75
N LYS A 917 -40.02 9.80 -17.86
CA LYS A 917 -41.21 10.11 -18.68
C LYS A 917 -41.91 8.84 -19.13
N ARG A 918 -41.15 7.85 -19.64
CA ARG A 918 -41.70 6.56 -20.09
C ARG A 918 -42.30 5.75 -18.95
N ILE A 919 -41.63 5.70 -17.80
CA ILE A 919 -42.14 5.02 -16.60
C ILE A 919 -43.43 5.69 -16.09
N VAL A 920 -43.46 7.02 -16.07
CA VAL A 920 -44.64 7.81 -15.65
C VAL A 920 -45.84 7.54 -16.56
N LEU A 921 -45.62 7.49 -17.88
CA LEU A 921 -46.66 7.15 -18.86
C LEU A 921 -47.11 5.69 -18.71
N PHE A 922 -46.18 4.75 -18.60
CA PHE A 922 -46.47 3.33 -18.38
C PHE A 922 -47.28 3.10 -17.10
N ALA A 923 -46.97 3.84 -16.03
CA ALA A 923 -47.67 3.79 -14.76
C ALA A 923 -49.03 4.53 -14.76
N GLY A 924 -49.48 5.06 -15.90
CA GLY A 924 -50.80 5.66 -16.09
C GLY A 924 -50.95 7.15 -15.73
N ALA A 925 -49.86 7.90 -15.53
CA ALA A 925 -49.92 9.35 -15.30
C ALA A 925 -50.02 10.17 -16.60
N ARG A 926 -50.59 11.37 -16.53
CA ARG A 926 -50.64 12.32 -17.65
C ARG A 926 -49.43 13.26 -17.61
N LEU A 927 -48.67 13.33 -18.70
CA LEU A 927 -47.59 14.33 -18.82
C LEU A 927 -48.16 15.73 -19.11
N ALA A 928 -47.71 16.73 -18.36
CA ALA A 928 -47.90 18.13 -18.69
C ALA A 928 -46.81 18.59 -19.65
N SER A 929 -47.17 19.38 -20.66
CA SER A 929 -46.23 19.92 -21.65
C SER A 929 -45.45 21.15 -21.16
N SER A 930 -45.93 21.81 -20.10
CA SER A 930 -45.32 23.01 -19.53
C SER A 930 -45.48 23.03 -18.02
N LEU A 931 -44.49 23.56 -17.31
CA LEU A 931 -44.56 23.80 -15.87
C LEU A 931 -45.70 24.75 -15.51
N GLU A 932 -46.15 25.61 -16.43
CA GLU A 932 -47.24 26.58 -16.23
C GLU A 932 -48.62 25.95 -15.99
N ASP A 933 -48.78 24.66 -16.25
CA ASP A 933 -50.05 23.96 -16.04
C ASP A 933 -50.45 23.90 -14.56
N GLU A 934 -51.52 24.61 -14.20
CA GLU A 934 -52.02 24.70 -12.82
C GLU A 934 -52.55 23.37 -12.26
N LYS A 935 -52.80 22.38 -13.12
CA LYS A 935 -53.30 21.06 -12.71
C LYS A 935 -52.17 20.07 -12.40
N ILE A 936 -50.91 20.49 -12.49
CA ILE A 936 -49.76 19.63 -12.14
C ILE A 936 -49.86 19.23 -10.67
N THR A 937 -49.71 17.93 -10.45
CA THR A 937 -49.66 17.31 -9.13
C THR A 937 -48.21 17.06 -8.68
N HIS A 938 -47.32 16.73 -9.63
CA HIS A 938 -45.91 16.41 -9.36
C HIS A 938 -44.98 17.00 -10.42
N VAL A 939 -43.79 17.43 -10.01
CA VAL A 939 -42.70 17.86 -10.89
C VAL A 939 -41.53 16.91 -10.69
N VAL A 940 -41.10 16.21 -11.73
CA VAL A 940 -39.99 15.27 -11.70
C VAL A 940 -38.74 15.94 -12.24
N VAL A 941 -37.65 15.88 -11.48
CA VAL A 941 -36.36 16.53 -11.81
C VAL A 941 -35.20 15.56 -11.57
N SER A 942 -34.05 15.78 -12.21
CA SER A 942 -32.89 14.88 -12.11
C SER A 942 -31.99 15.13 -10.89
N GLY A 943 -32.23 16.22 -10.13
CA GLY A 943 -31.43 16.53 -8.94
C GLY A 943 -32.00 17.65 -8.06
N GLU A 944 -31.41 17.84 -6.87
CA GLU A 944 -31.91 18.78 -5.85
C GLU A 944 -31.81 20.26 -6.25
N GLU A 945 -30.87 20.65 -7.11
CA GLU A 945 -30.75 22.04 -7.59
C GLU A 945 -31.95 22.41 -8.48
N SER A 946 -32.26 21.58 -9.47
CA SER A 946 -33.47 21.72 -10.30
C SER A 946 -34.76 21.53 -9.48
N ALA A 947 -34.72 20.72 -8.41
CA ALA A 947 -35.82 20.59 -7.47
C ALA A 947 -36.09 21.91 -6.74
N ARG A 948 -35.02 22.57 -6.26
CA ARG A 948 -35.10 23.88 -5.60
C ARG A 948 -35.64 24.95 -6.53
N GLU A 949 -35.16 25.02 -7.77
CA GLU A 949 -35.69 25.97 -8.77
C GLU A 949 -37.18 25.74 -9.05
N SER A 950 -37.57 24.48 -9.24
CA SER A 950 -38.97 24.10 -9.46
C SER A 950 -39.85 24.43 -8.25
N ARG A 951 -39.35 24.21 -7.02
CA ARG A 951 -40.03 24.61 -5.78
C ARG A 951 -40.21 26.13 -5.71
N ILE A 952 -39.19 26.92 -6.06
CA ILE A 952 -39.26 28.39 -6.08
C ILE A 952 -40.29 28.88 -7.11
N GLN A 953 -40.25 28.34 -8.33
CA GLN A 953 -41.16 28.72 -9.42
C GLN A 953 -42.61 28.34 -9.15
N THR A 954 -42.84 27.28 -8.36
CA THR A 954 -44.18 26.80 -8.03
C THR A 954 -44.67 27.19 -6.62
N ALA A 955 -43.82 27.84 -5.81
CA ALA A 955 -44.12 28.22 -4.42
C ALA A 955 -45.30 29.20 -4.28
N SER A 956 -45.57 30.01 -5.30
CA SER A 956 -46.66 31.00 -5.30
C SER A 956 -48.04 30.40 -5.60
N ARG A 957 -48.13 29.09 -5.90
CA ARG A 957 -49.39 28.43 -6.27
C ARG A 957 -50.24 28.13 -5.04
N ILE A 958 -51.56 28.21 -5.21
CA ILE A 958 -52.54 27.85 -4.16
C ILE A 958 -52.36 26.38 -3.72
N ARG A 959 -51.95 25.51 -4.63
CA ARG A 959 -51.57 24.11 -4.36
C ARG A 959 -50.24 23.81 -5.07
N PRO A 960 -49.10 23.93 -4.39
CA PRO A 960 -47.82 23.65 -5.01
C PRO A 960 -47.70 22.16 -5.36
N PRO A 961 -47.23 21.80 -6.58
CA PRO A 961 -47.01 20.43 -6.98
C PRO A 961 -45.85 19.82 -6.18
N ARG A 962 -45.89 18.50 -5.96
CA ARG A 962 -44.81 17.77 -5.28
C ARG A 962 -43.60 17.67 -6.19
N VAL A 963 -42.49 18.27 -5.79
CA VAL A 963 -41.23 18.19 -6.55
C VAL A 963 -40.43 16.98 -6.08
N VAL A 964 -40.26 16.00 -6.97
CA VAL A 964 -39.62 14.70 -6.71
C VAL A 964 -38.38 14.53 -7.59
N THR A 965 -37.33 13.97 -7.03
CA THR A 965 -36.11 13.61 -7.75
C THR A 965 -36.22 12.18 -8.30
N THR A 966 -35.47 11.86 -9.35
CA THR A 966 -35.38 10.50 -9.89
C THR A 966 -34.66 9.51 -8.98
N GLU A 967 -33.91 9.99 -7.97
CA GLU A 967 -33.21 9.15 -6.99
C GLU A 967 -33.80 9.28 -5.58
N TRP A 968 -34.04 8.14 -4.92
CA TRP A 968 -34.31 8.05 -3.48
C TRP A 968 -33.01 8.17 -2.68
N THR A 969 -33.03 8.95 -1.60
CA THR A 969 -31.86 9.12 -0.73
C THR A 969 -31.84 8.01 0.33
N LEU A 970 -30.83 7.15 0.30
CA LEU A 970 -30.69 6.06 1.25
C LEU A 970 -30.00 6.53 2.53
N VAL A 971 -30.66 6.34 3.67
CA VAL A 971 -30.17 6.75 4.99
C VAL A 971 -30.00 5.56 5.90
N LEU A 972 -28.83 5.40 6.52
CA LEU A 972 -28.61 4.46 7.61
C LEU A 972 -28.56 5.21 8.93
N ILE A 973 -29.40 4.80 9.89
CA ILE A 973 -29.38 5.30 11.27
C ILE A 973 -29.09 4.13 12.20
N THR A 974 -27.97 4.19 12.93
CA THR A 974 -27.64 3.17 13.94
C THR A 974 -28.46 3.36 15.22
N GLY A 975 -28.94 2.27 15.83
CA GLY A 975 -29.78 2.34 17.03
C GLY A 975 -31.16 2.98 16.79
N ALA A 976 -31.70 2.86 15.58
CA ALA A 976 -32.95 3.50 15.16
C ALA A 976 -34.22 2.76 15.60
N ASN A 977 -34.09 1.65 16.32
CA ASN A 977 -35.24 0.90 16.83
C ASN A 977 -35.91 1.56 18.06
N GLN A 978 -35.29 2.58 18.66
CA GLN A 978 -35.78 3.26 19.86
C GLN A 978 -35.17 4.66 20.04
N GLY A 979 -35.68 5.42 21.00
CA GLY A 979 -35.11 6.71 21.42
C GLY A 979 -35.05 7.74 20.30
N LEU A 980 -33.95 8.49 20.24
CA LEU A 980 -33.77 9.57 19.25
C LEU A 980 -33.67 9.05 17.81
N GLY A 981 -33.00 7.92 17.59
CA GLY A 981 -32.86 7.32 16.26
C GLY A 981 -34.20 6.91 15.66
N TYR A 982 -35.12 6.41 16.48
CA TYR A 982 -36.50 6.07 16.07
C TYR A 982 -37.26 7.29 15.55
N TYR A 983 -37.23 8.41 16.30
CA TYR A 983 -37.94 9.62 15.89
C TYR A 983 -37.24 10.35 14.74
N ALA A 984 -35.90 10.25 14.62
CA ALA A 984 -35.18 10.73 13.45
C ALA A 984 -35.58 9.94 12.19
N ALA A 985 -35.69 8.60 12.30
CA ALA A 985 -36.19 7.76 11.22
C ALA A 985 -37.63 8.12 10.83
N GLN A 986 -38.52 8.33 11.83
CA GLN A 986 -39.88 8.78 11.59
C GLN A 986 -39.92 10.08 10.79
N GLN A 987 -39.15 11.09 11.20
CA GLN A 987 -39.15 12.41 10.56
C GLN A 987 -38.55 12.39 9.15
N LEU A 988 -37.49 11.61 8.93
CA LEU A 988 -36.88 11.44 7.60
C LEU A 988 -37.77 10.67 6.64
N ALA A 989 -38.36 9.56 7.08
CA ALA A 989 -39.28 8.78 6.26
C ALA A 989 -40.56 9.57 5.93
N ALA A 990 -41.05 10.39 6.87
CA ALA A 990 -42.23 11.23 6.67
C ALA A 990 -42.08 12.29 5.57
N THR A 991 -40.86 12.58 5.10
CA THR A 991 -40.66 13.49 3.97
C THR A 991 -41.06 12.87 2.64
N GLY A 992 -41.17 11.53 2.57
CA GLY A 992 -41.48 10.78 1.34
C GLY A 992 -40.36 10.74 0.30
N ASN A 993 -39.14 11.15 0.66
CA ASN A 993 -37.97 11.23 -0.24
C ASN A 993 -36.76 10.40 0.25
N HIS A 994 -36.88 9.77 1.42
CA HIS A 994 -35.80 9.01 2.06
C HIS A 994 -36.22 7.57 2.27
N HIS A 995 -35.33 6.64 1.94
CA HIS A 995 -35.44 5.25 2.37
C HIS A 995 -34.55 5.06 3.60
N VAL A 996 -35.14 4.73 4.75
CA VAL A 996 -34.40 4.68 6.02
C VAL A 996 -34.14 3.23 6.45
N LEU A 997 -32.87 2.89 6.57
CA LEU A 997 -32.40 1.65 7.17
C LEU A 997 -32.41 1.78 8.70
N ILE A 998 -33.30 1.01 9.34
CA ILE A 998 -33.46 0.95 10.79
C ILE A 998 -32.39 0.03 11.36
N GLY A 999 -31.23 0.60 11.70
CA GLY A 999 -30.12 -0.14 12.29
C GLY A 999 -30.39 -0.55 13.73
N SER A 1000 -30.30 -1.85 14.04
CA SER A 1000 -30.47 -2.40 15.37
C SER A 1000 -29.60 -3.64 15.55
N ARG A 1001 -29.02 -3.86 16.74
CA ARG A 1001 -28.34 -5.12 17.07
C ARG A 1001 -29.28 -6.33 17.17
N ASP A 1002 -30.59 -6.08 17.18
CA ASP A 1002 -31.65 -7.08 17.22
C ASP A 1002 -32.64 -6.77 16.12
N ILE A 1003 -32.65 -7.63 15.08
CA ILE A 1003 -33.48 -7.45 13.88
C ILE A 1003 -34.99 -7.43 14.22
N ASN A 1004 -35.43 -8.16 15.24
CA ASN A 1004 -36.84 -8.19 15.64
C ASN A 1004 -37.29 -6.84 16.20
N LYS A 1005 -36.39 -6.13 16.90
CA LYS A 1005 -36.67 -4.78 17.39
C LYS A 1005 -36.71 -3.77 16.24
N ALA A 1006 -35.91 -3.95 15.19
CA ALA A 1006 -36.01 -3.12 13.98
C ALA A 1006 -37.35 -3.35 13.28
N ASN A 1007 -37.75 -4.60 13.07
CA ASN A 1007 -39.05 -4.94 12.46
C ASN A 1007 -40.23 -4.35 13.25
N LYS A 1008 -40.23 -4.53 14.58
CA LYS A 1008 -41.28 -3.96 15.44
C LYS A 1008 -41.33 -2.43 15.38
N ALA A 1009 -40.17 -1.77 15.29
CA ALA A 1009 -40.12 -0.31 15.13
C ALA A 1009 -40.75 0.11 13.79
N ILE A 1010 -40.48 -0.60 12.70
CA ILE A 1010 -41.07 -0.35 11.38
C ILE A 1010 -42.59 -0.53 11.41
N GLU A 1011 -43.08 -1.62 11.98
CA GLU A 1011 -44.52 -1.86 12.15
C GLU A 1011 -45.20 -0.73 12.94
N THR A 1012 -44.56 -0.27 14.02
CA THR A 1012 -45.08 0.81 14.87
C THR A 1012 -45.11 2.14 14.12
N LEU A 1013 -44.06 2.46 13.36
CA LEU A 1013 -43.97 3.68 12.55
C LEU A 1013 -45.02 3.69 11.43
N ALA A 1014 -45.20 2.56 10.75
CA ALA A 1014 -46.18 2.43 9.67
C ALA A 1014 -47.64 2.44 10.18
N ALA A 1015 -47.87 2.00 11.43
CA ALA A 1015 -49.18 2.04 12.06
C ALA A 1015 -49.54 3.41 12.65
N ASP A 1016 -48.57 4.33 12.81
CA ASP A 1016 -48.79 5.65 13.38
C ASP A 1016 -49.46 6.59 12.35
N SER A 1017 -50.78 6.64 12.35
CA SER A 1017 -51.56 7.50 11.44
C SER A 1017 -51.32 9.01 11.64
N SER A 1018 -50.63 9.43 12.71
CA SER A 1018 -50.31 10.85 12.94
C SER A 1018 -49.18 11.36 12.05
N VAL A 1019 -48.40 10.45 11.44
CA VAL A 1019 -47.29 10.77 10.55
C VAL A 1019 -47.39 9.94 9.27
N LYS A 1020 -47.18 10.57 8.10
CA LYS A 1020 -47.26 9.87 6.81
C LYS A 1020 -45.97 9.08 6.54
N VAL A 1021 -45.85 7.90 7.14
CA VAL A 1021 -44.73 6.97 6.90
C VAL A 1021 -45.27 5.70 6.26
N SER A 1022 -44.72 5.31 5.11
CA SER A 1022 -45.02 3.99 4.53
C SER A 1022 -44.04 2.95 5.06
N ALA A 1023 -44.53 1.72 5.30
CA ALA A 1023 -43.66 0.59 5.63
C ALA A 1023 -42.64 0.32 4.52
N SER A 1024 -42.95 0.66 3.26
CA SER A 1024 -42.05 0.54 2.12
C SER A 1024 -40.83 1.45 2.20
N ASP A 1025 -40.90 2.55 2.95
CA ASP A 1025 -39.85 3.57 3.03
C ASP A 1025 -38.82 3.23 4.12
N LEU A 1026 -39.05 2.11 4.82
CA LEU A 1026 -38.23 1.62 5.92
C LEU A 1026 -37.71 0.22 5.61
N SER A 1027 -36.50 -0.08 6.05
CA SER A 1027 -36.00 -1.47 6.01
C SER A 1027 -35.20 -1.80 7.25
N PRO A 1028 -35.36 -2.99 7.83
CA PRO A 1028 -34.59 -3.39 9.00
C PRO A 1028 -33.14 -3.68 8.58
N LEU A 1029 -32.17 -3.31 9.41
CA LEU A 1029 -30.77 -3.69 9.23
C LEU A 1029 -30.21 -4.18 10.57
N GLU A 1030 -29.73 -5.41 10.61
CA GLU A 1030 -29.05 -5.94 11.78
C GLU A 1030 -27.62 -5.39 11.84
N ILE A 1031 -27.34 -4.57 12.86
CA ILE A 1031 -26.02 -3.99 13.08
C ILE A 1031 -25.76 -3.81 14.57
N ASP A 1032 -24.85 -4.61 15.11
CA ASP A 1032 -24.25 -4.40 16.41
C ASP A 1032 -22.94 -3.63 16.25
N VAL A 1033 -22.95 -2.37 16.72
CA VAL A 1033 -21.80 -1.46 16.61
C VAL A 1033 -20.60 -1.90 17.45
N ASN A 1034 -20.74 -2.89 18.34
CA ASN A 1034 -19.63 -3.47 19.10
C ASN A 1034 -19.08 -4.76 18.45
N SER A 1035 -19.50 -5.12 17.24
CA SER A 1035 -19.11 -6.36 16.56
C SER A 1035 -18.65 -6.09 15.13
N ASP A 1036 -17.36 -6.16 14.88
CA ASP A 1036 -16.77 -5.95 13.54
C ASP A 1036 -17.39 -6.87 12.48
N SER A 1037 -17.69 -8.12 12.84
CA SER A 1037 -18.37 -9.05 11.93
C SER A 1037 -19.80 -8.61 11.60
N SER A 1038 -20.53 -8.05 12.57
CA SER A 1038 -21.88 -7.53 12.36
C SER A 1038 -21.84 -6.28 11.49
N ILE A 1039 -20.89 -5.36 11.75
CA ILE A 1039 -20.68 -4.15 10.96
C ILE A 1039 -20.32 -4.49 9.50
N ALA A 1040 -19.37 -5.41 9.29
CA ALA A 1040 -18.96 -5.85 7.96
C ALA A 1040 -20.12 -6.54 7.21
N SER A 1041 -20.90 -7.38 7.91
CA SER A 1041 -22.09 -8.02 7.33
C SER A 1041 -23.15 -7.00 6.95
N ALA A 1042 -23.39 -5.99 7.79
CA ALA A 1042 -24.34 -4.91 7.51
C ALA A 1042 -23.90 -4.07 6.31
N ALA A 1043 -22.62 -3.69 6.23
CA ALA A 1043 -22.07 -2.94 5.11
C ALA A 1043 -22.19 -3.74 3.80
N LYS A 1044 -21.85 -5.03 3.83
CA LYS A 1044 -22.00 -5.94 2.69
C LYS A 1044 -23.46 -6.08 2.27
N GLN A 1045 -24.38 -6.24 3.22
CA GLN A 1045 -25.82 -6.33 2.93
C GLN A 1045 -26.35 -5.05 2.25
N VAL A 1046 -25.89 -3.88 2.69
CA VAL A 1046 -26.26 -2.60 2.06
C VAL A 1046 -25.64 -2.47 0.67
N GLU A 1047 -24.38 -2.90 0.49
CA GLU A 1047 -23.74 -2.94 -0.82
C GLU A 1047 -24.49 -3.85 -1.80
N GLU A 1048 -24.81 -5.07 -1.40
CA GLU A 1048 -25.48 -6.06 -2.24
C GLU A 1048 -26.91 -5.63 -2.61
N LYS A 1049 -27.65 -5.05 -1.66
CA LYS A 1049 -29.06 -4.70 -1.85
C LYS A 1049 -29.28 -3.33 -2.50
N TYR A 1050 -28.44 -2.35 -2.18
CA TYR A 1050 -28.65 -0.95 -2.59
C TYR A 1050 -27.48 -0.35 -3.37
N GLY A 1051 -26.29 -0.97 -3.36
CA GLY A 1051 -25.11 -0.54 -4.13
C GLY A 1051 -24.41 0.72 -3.62
N LYS A 1052 -25.11 1.58 -2.88
CA LYS A 1052 -24.62 2.85 -2.33
C LYS A 1052 -25.23 3.14 -0.95
N LEU A 1053 -24.72 4.16 -0.27
CA LEU A 1053 -25.34 4.80 0.89
C LEU A 1053 -25.20 6.31 0.71
N ASP A 1054 -26.26 7.09 0.93
CA ASP A 1054 -26.19 8.54 0.74
C ASP A 1054 -25.86 9.25 2.07
N ILE A 1055 -26.47 8.78 3.16
CA ILE A 1055 -26.37 9.38 4.49
C ILE A 1055 -26.11 8.31 5.55
N LEU A 1056 -25.10 8.53 6.39
CA LEU A 1056 -24.88 7.76 7.63
C LEU A 1056 -25.09 8.65 8.85
N LEU A 1057 -26.02 8.27 9.73
CA LEU A 1057 -26.22 8.86 11.05
C LEU A 1057 -25.77 7.89 12.14
N ASN A 1058 -24.61 8.18 12.73
CA ASN A 1058 -24.06 7.46 13.88
C ASN A 1058 -24.80 7.90 15.16
N ASN A 1059 -25.88 7.20 15.49
CA ASN A 1059 -26.76 7.53 16.63
C ASN A 1059 -26.66 6.53 17.80
N ALA A 1060 -26.26 5.28 17.56
CA ALA A 1060 -26.15 4.29 18.63
C ALA A 1060 -25.21 4.77 19.76
N GLY A 1061 -25.66 4.64 21.01
CA GLY A 1061 -24.87 5.04 22.16
C GLY A 1061 -25.46 4.56 23.50
N ILE A 1062 -24.61 4.59 24.53
CA ILE A 1062 -24.94 4.24 25.93
C ILE A 1062 -24.46 5.32 26.90
N ALA A 1063 -25.17 5.49 28.01
CA ALA A 1063 -24.81 6.41 29.10
C ALA A 1063 -25.13 5.84 30.50
N GLN A 1064 -25.52 4.56 30.59
CA GLN A 1064 -25.89 3.94 31.85
C GLN A 1064 -24.66 3.72 32.72
N GLN A 1065 -24.79 3.85 34.04
CA GLN A 1065 -23.73 3.55 35.01
C GLN A 1065 -22.50 4.46 34.87
N GLN A 1066 -22.50 5.59 35.58
CA GLN A 1066 -21.42 6.59 35.53
C GLN A 1066 -20.36 6.44 36.63
N GLU A 1067 -20.54 5.47 37.52
CA GLU A 1067 -19.65 5.18 38.65
C GLU A 1067 -19.68 3.69 39.00
N ALA A 1068 -18.61 3.19 39.62
CA ALA A 1068 -18.55 1.82 40.09
C ALA A 1068 -19.35 1.66 41.39
N ALA A 1069 -19.97 0.49 41.58
CA ALA A 1069 -20.72 0.20 42.81
C ALA A 1069 -19.76 0.22 44.01
N ALA A 1070 -20.14 0.93 45.08
CA ALA A 1070 -19.30 1.13 46.26
C ALA A 1070 -18.97 -0.18 47.02
N ASP A 1071 -19.82 -1.19 46.87
CA ASP A 1071 -19.67 -2.53 47.45
C ASP A 1071 -18.92 -3.53 46.53
N GLY A 1072 -18.53 -3.10 45.33
CA GLY A 1072 -17.86 -3.94 44.34
C GLY A 1072 -18.76 -4.99 43.66
N SER A 1073 -20.08 -4.93 43.83
CA SER A 1073 -21.01 -5.93 43.27
C SER A 1073 -21.28 -5.79 41.76
N GLY A 1074 -20.73 -4.74 41.13
CA GLY A 1074 -20.94 -4.39 39.73
C GLY A 1074 -19.64 -4.37 38.92
N PRO A 1075 -19.71 -4.03 37.62
CA PRO A 1075 -18.52 -3.85 36.80
C PRO A 1075 -17.60 -2.79 37.39
N SER A 1076 -16.31 -3.05 37.32
CA SER A 1076 -15.27 -2.11 37.74
C SER A 1076 -15.33 -0.82 36.93
N LEU A 1077 -14.78 0.27 37.49
CA LEU A 1077 -14.69 1.55 36.79
C LEU A 1077 -14.06 1.40 35.39
N ARG A 1078 -13.03 0.54 35.27
CA ARG A 1078 -12.38 0.23 33.99
C ARG A 1078 -13.32 -0.42 32.99
N GLU A 1079 -14.14 -1.39 33.42
CA GLU A 1079 -15.10 -2.09 32.55
C GLU A 1079 -16.21 -1.15 32.09
N ILE A 1080 -16.67 -0.25 32.97
CA ILE A 1080 -17.64 0.78 32.63
C ILE A 1080 -17.08 1.75 31.58
N TYR A 1081 -15.84 2.24 31.77
CA TYR A 1081 -15.17 3.06 30.75
C TYR A 1081 -15.04 2.32 29.42
N ARG A 1082 -14.60 1.05 29.46
CA ARG A 1082 -14.42 0.24 28.25
C ARG A 1082 -15.73 0.09 27.50
N SER A 1083 -16.83 -0.28 28.16
CA SER A 1083 -18.11 -0.48 27.48
C SER A 1083 -18.62 0.80 26.80
N HIS A 1084 -18.50 1.96 27.46
CA HIS A 1084 -18.91 3.24 26.88
C HIS A 1084 -18.05 3.64 25.69
N TYR A 1085 -16.72 3.49 25.79
CA TYR A 1085 -15.82 3.78 24.67
C TYR A 1085 -16.04 2.80 23.51
N GLU A 1086 -16.30 1.53 23.79
CA GLU A 1086 -16.61 0.52 22.78
C GLU A 1086 -17.79 0.96 21.91
N THR A 1087 -18.91 1.35 22.53
CA THR A 1087 -20.12 1.71 21.78
C THR A 1087 -20.10 3.14 21.24
N ASN A 1088 -19.73 4.13 22.06
CA ASN A 1088 -19.87 5.54 21.69
C ASN A 1088 -18.72 6.08 20.84
N VAL A 1089 -17.57 5.38 20.80
CA VAL A 1089 -16.33 5.87 20.16
C VAL A 1089 -15.81 4.86 19.14
N PHE A 1090 -15.43 3.65 19.59
CA PHE A 1090 -14.80 2.66 18.71
C PHE A 1090 -15.79 2.13 17.67
N GLY A 1091 -16.98 1.71 18.10
CA GLY A 1091 -18.03 1.23 17.22
C GLY A 1091 -18.43 2.28 16.18
N VAL A 1092 -18.52 3.55 16.59
CA VAL A 1092 -18.83 4.66 15.67
C VAL A 1092 -17.74 4.84 14.61
N ALA A 1093 -16.46 4.78 14.99
CA ALA A 1093 -15.35 4.88 14.04
C ALA A 1093 -15.33 3.69 13.06
N VAL A 1094 -15.50 2.46 13.58
CA VAL A 1094 -15.49 1.23 12.76
C VAL A 1094 -16.68 1.19 11.80
N VAL A 1095 -17.89 1.56 12.26
CA VAL A 1095 -19.07 1.71 11.39
C VAL A 1095 -18.81 2.74 10.31
N THR A 1096 -18.25 3.91 10.68
CA THR A 1096 -17.96 4.97 9.71
C THR A 1096 -17.00 4.47 8.62
N GLU A 1097 -15.88 3.85 8.97
CA GLU A 1097 -14.93 3.29 8.01
C GLU A 1097 -15.54 2.20 7.12
N ALA A 1098 -16.32 1.28 7.70
CA ALA A 1098 -16.94 0.19 6.95
C ALA A 1098 -17.94 0.68 5.90
N PHE A 1099 -18.68 1.75 6.21
CA PHE A 1099 -19.69 2.32 5.30
C PHE A 1099 -19.14 3.45 4.41
N LEU A 1100 -17.92 3.95 4.66
CA LEU A 1100 -17.33 5.04 3.88
C LEU A 1100 -17.20 4.74 2.37
N PRO A 1101 -16.85 3.52 1.91
CA PRO A 1101 -16.87 3.17 0.50
C PRO A 1101 -18.25 3.32 -0.15
N LEU A 1102 -19.33 3.00 0.58
CA LEU A 1102 -20.71 3.14 0.11
C LEU A 1102 -21.15 4.61 0.11
N LEU A 1103 -20.74 5.37 1.13
CA LEU A 1103 -20.98 6.82 1.20
C LEU A 1103 -20.32 7.57 0.05
N ARG A 1104 -19.12 7.15 -0.39
CA ARG A 1104 -18.44 7.74 -1.56
C ARG A 1104 -19.19 7.50 -2.87
N LYS A 1105 -19.94 6.40 -2.98
CA LYS A 1105 -20.84 6.10 -4.11
C LYS A 1105 -22.17 6.85 -4.02
N GLY A 1106 -22.53 7.34 -2.82
CA GLY A 1106 -23.73 8.16 -2.59
C GLY A 1106 -23.68 9.52 -3.26
N SER A 1107 -24.85 10.06 -3.60
CA SER A 1107 -24.99 11.35 -4.28
C SER A 1107 -24.94 12.53 -3.30
N THR A 1108 -25.40 12.35 -2.05
CA THR A 1108 -25.43 13.44 -1.05
C THR A 1108 -24.18 13.50 -0.15
N LYS A 1109 -23.47 12.37 0.03
CA LYS A 1109 -22.22 12.23 0.80
C LYS A 1109 -22.28 12.87 2.18
N ARG A 1110 -23.24 12.44 3.01
CA ARG A 1110 -23.43 13.00 4.35
C ARG A 1110 -23.09 12.03 5.48
N LEU A 1111 -22.40 12.55 6.48
CA LEU A 1111 -21.99 11.81 7.66
C LEU A 1111 -22.34 12.64 8.90
N ALA A 1112 -23.27 12.14 9.71
CA ALA A 1112 -23.74 12.84 10.90
C ALA A 1112 -23.48 12.00 12.16
N PHE A 1113 -23.20 12.68 13.27
CA PHE A 1113 -22.93 12.06 14.57
C PHE A 1113 -23.88 12.61 15.63
N THR A 1114 -24.50 11.73 16.41
CA THR A 1114 -25.26 12.15 17.59
C THR A 1114 -24.29 12.36 18.75
N SER A 1115 -23.99 13.63 19.05
CA SER A 1115 -23.15 14.04 20.17
C SER A 1115 -24.02 14.63 21.30
N SER A 1116 -23.46 15.52 22.12
CA SER A 1116 -24.16 16.19 23.22
C SER A 1116 -23.43 17.47 23.60
N GLY A 1117 -24.15 18.49 24.09
CA GLY A 1117 -23.56 19.70 24.65
C GLY A 1117 -22.71 19.43 25.90
N LEU A 1118 -22.92 18.27 26.56
CA LEU A 1118 -22.02 17.78 27.60
C LEU A 1118 -20.59 17.55 27.05
N ALA A 1119 -20.42 17.28 25.75
CA ALA A 1119 -19.10 17.09 25.16
C ALA A 1119 -18.25 18.37 25.11
N SER A 1120 -18.87 19.55 25.23
CA SER A 1120 -18.17 20.83 25.16
C SER A 1120 -17.28 21.03 26.38
N LEU A 1121 -15.99 21.25 26.15
CA LEU A 1121 -15.04 21.57 27.21
C LEU A 1121 -15.31 22.96 27.79
N GLU A 1122 -15.75 23.91 26.96
CA GLU A 1122 -16.11 25.24 27.42
C GLU A 1122 -17.31 25.19 28.38
N LEU A 1123 -18.39 24.50 28.01
CA LEU A 1123 -19.57 24.35 28.87
C LEU A 1123 -19.25 23.50 30.11
N ALA A 1124 -18.39 22.48 29.98
CA ALA A 1124 -17.95 21.62 31.08
C ALA A 1124 -17.24 22.38 32.21
N SER A 1125 -16.54 23.47 31.87
CA SER A 1125 -15.79 24.29 32.82
C SER A 1125 -16.66 25.12 33.79
N LYS A 1126 -17.98 25.17 33.58
CA LYS A 1126 -18.92 25.99 34.35
C LYS A 1126 -19.58 25.17 35.47
N PRO A 1127 -19.13 25.28 36.74
CA PRO A 1127 -19.48 24.34 37.81
C PRO A 1127 -20.96 24.35 38.21
N ASP A 1128 -21.66 25.48 38.06
CA ASP A 1128 -23.06 25.68 38.49
C ASP A 1128 -24.09 25.46 37.36
N THR A 1129 -23.74 24.69 36.33
CA THR A 1129 -24.63 24.42 35.20
C THR A 1129 -24.93 22.92 35.06
N LEU A 1130 -26.02 22.58 34.38
CA LEU A 1130 -26.30 21.18 33.98
C LEU A 1130 -25.15 20.60 33.13
N TYR A 1131 -24.38 21.48 32.46
CA TYR A 1131 -23.20 21.13 31.67
C TYR A 1131 -21.93 20.95 32.49
N SER A 1132 -21.93 21.11 33.82
CA SER A 1132 -20.75 20.91 34.67
C SER A 1132 -20.06 19.55 34.48
N ALA A 1133 -18.73 19.53 34.43
CA ALA A 1133 -17.93 18.31 34.27
C ALA A 1133 -18.18 17.22 35.33
N ASN A 1134 -18.77 17.59 36.47
CA ASN A 1134 -19.14 16.65 37.53
C ASN A 1134 -20.31 15.73 37.14
N ASN A 1135 -21.10 16.10 36.13
CA ASN A 1135 -22.24 15.31 35.66
C ASN A 1135 -21.82 14.39 34.51
N TYR A 1136 -22.19 13.10 34.61
CA TYR A 1136 -21.96 12.06 33.60
C TYR A 1136 -20.49 12.01 33.08
N PRO A 1137 -19.49 11.85 33.96
CA PRO A 1137 -18.08 12.00 33.60
C PRO A 1137 -17.61 11.00 32.54
N ILE A 1138 -18.11 9.77 32.55
CA ILE A 1138 -17.72 8.71 31.60
C ILE A 1138 -18.36 9.01 30.24
N TYR A 1139 -19.68 9.19 30.20
CA TYR A 1139 -20.39 9.49 28.96
C TYR A 1139 -19.84 10.76 28.28
N ARG A 1140 -19.60 11.82 29.05
CA ARG A 1140 -18.99 13.06 28.56
C ARG A 1140 -17.67 12.81 27.88
N SER A 1141 -16.76 12.08 28.53
CA SER A 1141 -15.45 11.77 27.95
C SER A 1141 -15.57 11.05 26.59
N THR A 1142 -16.57 10.17 26.44
CA THR A 1142 -16.83 9.52 25.15
C THR A 1142 -17.36 10.47 24.08
N LYS A 1143 -18.26 11.41 24.43
CA LYS A 1143 -18.80 12.36 23.46
C LYS A 1143 -17.79 13.45 23.08
N SER A 1144 -16.91 13.87 23.99
CA SER A 1144 -15.77 14.73 23.66
C SER A 1144 -14.78 14.02 22.71
N ALA A 1145 -14.50 12.74 22.95
CA ALA A 1145 -13.70 11.93 22.01
C ALA A 1145 -14.38 11.80 20.64
N LEU A 1146 -15.70 11.59 20.62
CA LEU A 1146 -16.49 11.52 19.40
C LEU A 1146 -16.46 12.83 18.61
N ASN A 1147 -16.53 13.99 19.28
CA ASN A 1147 -16.43 15.30 18.61
C ASN A 1147 -15.10 15.44 17.86
N MET A 1148 -13.99 14.98 18.45
CA MET A 1148 -12.69 15.00 17.79
C MET A 1148 -12.64 14.05 16.57
N ILE A 1149 -13.23 12.86 16.69
CA ILE A 1149 -13.34 11.92 15.55
C ILE A 1149 -14.16 12.54 14.41
N MET A 1150 -15.31 13.13 14.72
CA MET A 1150 -16.16 13.81 13.75
C MET A 1150 -15.41 14.93 13.03
N LEU A 1151 -14.72 15.80 13.78
CA LEU A 1151 -13.93 16.88 13.19
C LEU A 1151 -12.81 16.36 12.29
N GLY A 1152 -12.16 15.26 12.68
CA GLY A 1152 -11.17 14.56 11.85
C GLY A 1152 -11.75 14.15 10.49
N TYR A 1153 -12.92 13.50 10.49
CA TYR A 1153 -13.63 13.16 9.25
C TYR A 1153 -14.06 14.38 8.46
N ALA A 1154 -14.52 15.44 9.12
CA ALA A 1154 -14.92 16.68 8.46
C ALA A 1154 -13.78 17.26 7.62
N LEU A 1155 -12.58 17.38 8.21
CA LEU A 1155 -11.40 17.93 7.53
C LEU A 1155 -10.84 16.96 6.48
N GLN A 1156 -10.85 15.65 6.75
CA GLN A 1156 -10.33 14.64 5.83
C GLN A 1156 -11.17 14.53 4.55
N LEU A 1157 -12.49 14.56 4.69
CA LEU A 1157 -13.42 14.28 3.58
C LEU A 1157 -13.92 15.54 2.87
N GLU A 1158 -13.54 16.74 3.34
CA GLU A 1158 -13.97 18.00 2.74
C GLU A 1158 -13.60 18.10 1.25
N GLY A 1159 -12.39 17.67 0.88
CA GLY A 1159 -11.91 17.64 -0.50
C GLY A 1159 -12.67 16.66 -1.41
N GLU A 1160 -13.40 15.70 -0.82
CA GLU A 1160 -14.23 14.73 -1.54
C GLU A 1160 -15.69 15.19 -1.67
N GLY A 1161 -16.03 16.38 -1.14
CA GLY A 1161 -17.37 16.98 -1.21
C GLY A 1161 -18.31 16.56 -0.07
N PHE A 1162 -17.81 15.93 0.99
CA PHE A 1162 -18.66 15.49 2.10
C PHE A 1162 -19.17 16.65 2.96
N VAL A 1163 -20.34 16.44 3.56
CA VAL A 1163 -20.85 17.24 4.69
C VAL A 1163 -20.82 16.36 5.94
N VAL A 1164 -19.93 16.72 6.87
CA VAL A 1164 -19.80 16.06 8.16
C VAL A 1164 -20.27 16.97 9.28
N SER A 1165 -21.15 16.51 10.16
CA SER A 1165 -21.81 17.31 11.21
C SER A 1165 -22.04 16.52 12.51
N ALA A 1166 -22.27 17.23 13.62
CA ALA A 1166 -22.77 16.64 14.86
C ALA A 1166 -24.02 17.36 15.38
N ALA A 1167 -24.84 16.64 16.15
CA ALA A 1167 -26.03 17.19 16.80
C ALA A 1167 -25.98 17.00 18.32
N ASP A 1168 -26.36 18.03 19.06
CA ASP A 1168 -26.79 17.93 20.45
C ASP A 1168 -28.33 17.91 20.52
N PRO A 1169 -28.95 16.77 20.85
CA PRO A 1169 -30.41 16.67 20.95
C PRO A 1169 -30.96 17.37 22.19
N GLY A 1170 -30.11 17.77 23.15
CA GLY A 1170 -30.52 18.20 24.48
C GLY A 1170 -30.91 17.03 25.39
N TYR A 1171 -31.33 17.33 26.62
CA TYR A 1171 -31.59 16.32 27.65
C TYR A 1171 -32.97 15.64 27.48
N CYS A 1172 -33.02 14.68 26.56
CA CYS A 1172 -34.24 13.98 26.15
C CYS A 1172 -34.59 12.78 27.04
N ALA A 1173 -35.87 12.55 27.29
CA ALA A 1173 -36.36 11.39 28.06
C ALA A 1173 -36.29 10.10 27.21
N THR A 1174 -35.18 9.36 27.29
CA THR A 1174 -34.99 8.13 26.50
C THR A 1174 -34.48 6.98 27.37
N ASN A 1175 -34.46 5.78 26.82
CA ASN A 1175 -33.85 4.61 27.49
C ASN A 1175 -32.34 4.78 27.75
N LEU A 1176 -31.68 5.78 27.16
CA LEU A 1176 -30.27 6.11 27.44
C LEU A 1176 -30.06 6.59 28.88
N ASN A 1177 -31.04 7.30 29.44
CA ASN A 1177 -31.02 7.91 30.77
C ASN A 1177 -32.21 7.47 31.61
N ASP A 1178 -32.72 6.25 31.40
CA ASP A 1178 -33.88 5.71 32.11
C ASP A 1178 -35.12 6.64 32.08
N ASN A 1179 -35.27 7.42 31.00
CA ASN A 1179 -36.33 8.40 30.76
C ASN A 1179 -36.34 9.58 31.75
N SER A 1180 -35.19 9.95 32.31
CA SER A 1180 -35.05 11.07 33.26
C SER A 1180 -34.94 12.46 32.63
N GLY A 1181 -34.91 12.55 31.30
CA GLY A 1181 -34.82 13.82 30.56
C GLY A 1181 -36.09 14.68 30.66
N PHE A 1182 -35.96 15.99 30.49
CA PHE A 1182 -37.11 16.91 30.46
C PHE A 1182 -37.62 17.21 29.05
N LYS A 1183 -36.81 16.94 28.00
CA LYS A 1183 -37.16 17.19 26.61
C LYS A 1183 -37.82 15.96 25.97
N ASP A 1184 -38.84 16.18 25.15
CA ASP A 1184 -39.47 15.11 24.37
C ASP A 1184 -38.47 14.60 23.30
N PRO A 1185 -38.23 13.29 23.18
CA PRO A 1185 -37.33 12.75 22.16
C PRO A 1185 -37.69 13.11 20.72
N ARG A 1186 -38.97 13.38 20.42
CA ARG A 1186 -39.41 13.86 19.10
C ARG A 1186 -38.83 15.23 18.78
N ASP A 1187 -38.76 16.12 19.78
CA ASP A 1187 -38.16 17.43 19.63
C ASP A 1187 -36.64 17.34 19.56
N GLY A 1188 -36.01 16.47 20.34
CA GLY A 1188 -34.57 16.23 20.26
C GLY A 1188 -34.13 15.67 18.90
N ALA A 1189 -34.93 14.81 18.29
CA ALA A 1189 -34.65 14.24 16.97
C ALA A 1189 -34.61 15.28 15.85
N LYS A 1190 -35.25 16.46 16.02
CA LYS A 1190 -35.18 17.55 15.04
C LYS A 1190 -33.74 18.03 14.81
N GLU A 1191 -32.91 18.06 15.86
CA GLU A 1191 -31.51 18.46 15.74
C GLU A 1191 -30.67 17.39 15.02
N LEU A 1192 -31.00 16.10 15.18
CA LEU A 1192 -30.39 15.03 14.39
C LEU A 1192 -30.75 15.19 12.91
N VAL A 1193 -32.03 15.41 12.60
CA VAL A 1193 -32.49 15.62 11.22
C VAL A 1193 -31.86 16.88 10.61
N LYS A 1194 -31.72 17.96 11.39
CA LYS A 1194 -31.04 19.19 10.97
C LYS A 1194 -29.55 18.95 10.66
N SER A 1195 -28.85 18.17 11.48
CA SER A 1195 -27.45 17.81 11.20
C SER A 1195 -27.31 17.02 9.90
N VAL A 1196 -28.31 16.22 9.57
CA VAL A 1196 -28.36 15.40 8.36
C VAL A 1196 -28.76 16.24 7.13
N LEU A 1197 -29.74 17.14 7.22
CA LEU A 1197 -30.33 17.82 6.05
C LEU A 1197 -29.90 19.29 5.88
N GLY A 1198 -29.27 19.90 6.89
CA GLY A 1198 -28.91 21.32 6.89
C GLY A 1198 -27.93 21.71 5.77
N GLU A 1199 -27.94 22.98 5.36
CA GLU A 1199 -26.98 23.48 4.37
C GLU A 1199 -25.55 23.35 4.89
N LYS A 1200 -24.58 23.01 4.02
CA LYS A 1200 -23.19 22.76 4.40
C LYS A 1200 -22.62 23.87 5.30
N LYS A 1201 -22.89 25.14 4.98
CA LYS A 1201 -22.37 26.30 5.71
C LYS A 1201 -22.83 26.36 7.18
N ASP A 1202 -23.95 25.74 7.51
CA ASP A 1202 -24.59 25.84 8.82
C ASP A 1202 -24.28 24.64 9.73
N VAL A 1203 -23.94 23.49 9.13
CA VAL A 1203 -23.80 22.22 9.87
C VAL A 1203 -22.44 21.54 9.71
N HIS A 1204 -21.63 21.93 8.72
CA HIS A 1204 -20.36 21.27 8.48
C HIS A 1204 -19.30 21.63 9.52
N ALA A 1205 -18.61 20.60 10.03
CA ALA A 1205 -17.51 20.74 10.99
C ALA A 1205 -17.91 21.51 12.25
N VAL A 1206 -19.18 21.42 12.66
CA VAL A 1206 -19.73 22.03 13.87
C VAL A 1206 -20.72 21.08 14.54
N MET A 1207 -21.00 21.33 15.82
CA MET A 1207 -22.09 20.67 16.56
C MET A 1207 -23.28 21.62 16.68
N VAL A 1208 -24.46 21.20 16.21
CA VAL A 1208 -25.69 22.02 16.25
C VAL A 1208 -26.62 21.61 17.38
N SER A 1209 -27.32 22.59 17.94
CA SER A 1209 -28.35 22.44 18.98
C SER A 1209 -29.52 23.39 18.74
N ASP A 1210 -30.51 23.34 19.64
CA ASP A 1210 -31.64 24.29 19.69
C ASP A 1210 -31.14 25.76 19.75
N ASP A 1211 -30.05 26.01 20.48
CA ASP A 1211 -29.48 27.34 20.74
C ASP A 1211 -28.45 27.78 19.66
N GLY A 1212 -28.28 26.98 18.60
CA GLY A 1212 -27.31 27.21 17.54
C GLY A 1212 -26.07 26.32 17.66
N VAL A 1213 -24.91 26.86 17.25
CA VAL A 1213 -23.65 26.10 17.28
C VAL A 1213 -23.15 26.00 18.72
N VAL A 1214 -22.94 24.77 19.18
CA VAL A 1214 -22.37 24.50 20.49
C VAL A 1214 -20.85 24.69 20.43
N PRO A 1215 -20.24 25.42 21.39
CA PRO A 1215 -18.78 25.54 21.46
C PRO A 1215 -18.12 24.18 21.69
N TRP A 1216 -16.86 24.06 21.29
CA TRP A 1216 -16.09 22.83 21.47
C TRP A 1216 -15.81 22.47 22.92
#